data_AF-A0A1S3IS54-F1
#
_entry.id   AF-A0A1S3IS54-F1
#
_cell.length_a   1.000
_cell.length_b   1.000
_cell.length_c   1.000
_cell.angle_alpha   90.00
_cell.angle_beta   90.00
_cell.angle_gamma   90.00
#
_symmetry.space_group_name_H-M   'P 1'
#
loop_
_entity.id
_entity.type
_entity.pdbx_description
1 polymer ?
#
loop_
_entity_poly.entity_id
_entity_poly.type
_entity_poly.pdbx_seq_one_letter_code
_entity_poly.pdbx_strand_id
1 'polypeptide(L)'
;MLQQRLRDRLSGSAGRMSASPARISVLSRTPENIIEEDNEDDEADINKTVTDQQQQSEFFWQLTQDQTHNKNLREDFYYEHAPSLPLCLSILALHSDAKECGQLLLNLCDNVSKLLAVKNHAEVDYGLVISMMKYLLFNAKMKFLSCGNSNGIAQCEMYSGRVEMLNLLVASHCKHIPSLQKLTQLETVRRLRDKLIEDERLSLAMEISTKCGLDPAGVWAAWGKACLKTGDFQAAREKFSRCMKAPVDKNQYQQSSNLLNDIVECIENLPGSGINTIQALQASLKSISSLIAEPFVVQNEETNISEQQLQECLYYLKAYGTYGSVISFYRKHGYWMKAVQYLLDKRCSPDVFVECLLVPTLKTGEMAKLQDQLILIDTTLEKWAPYLKAACRYLNKKKYMQVLYQLQLFMKDYVRAAMTCISYSFQHGAVSYGDLYNRLSYIQDAKQHLEDYLEQKLWLVGLKGPAGRRVPDWGGSGGDTLRLLQPPKEVNRYINTISLQVEVTKFLHQYYNAGAAAGELMFPPGKIPTLFGNNNVKVDVVNMVMVAGKNINDGFGIAFRIIQEFQLNATLVYTTVARQLSKQKKFISVKQLLGCIQESGLCDDQSYDEVIGACIRVMADDATEAKEAESLIKLIKSQANKINAYILCGKLKSAYLIAVKEERVEDVQRISGAALRAGQPAVKNICDKWLQQRLKPKK
;
A
#
# COMPACT_ATOMS: atom_id res chain seq x y z
N MET A 1 -52.60 -46.85 -16.17
CA MET A 1 -52.16 -48.26 -16.19
C MET A 1 -50.72 -48.49 -15.70
N LEU A 2 -50.27 -47.76 -14.66
CA LEU A 2 -49.01 -48.03 -13.92
C LEU A 2 -49.16 -47.89 -12.40
N GLN A 3 -50.33 -47.48 -11.91
CA GLN A 3 -50.67 -47.41 -10.47
C GLN A 3 -51.41 -48.65 -9.95
N GLN A 4 -51.74 -49.63 -10.80
CA GLN A 4 -52.45 -50.86 -10.40
C GLN A 4 -51.52 -52.08 -10.30
N ARG A 5 -50.28 -52.01 -10.79
CA ARG A 5 -49.25 -53.06 -10.64
C ARG A 5 -48.32 -52.87 -9.44
N LEU A 6 -48.42 -51.75 -8.72
CA LEU A 6 -47.67 -51.46 -7.50
C LEU A 6 -48.42 -51.84 -6.22
N ARG A 7 -49.73 -52.11 -6.30
CA ARG A 7 -50.56 -52.47 -5.15
C ARG A 7 -50.49 -53.97 -4.80
N ASP A 8 -50.26 -54.83 -5.79
CA ASP A 8 -50.21 -56.29 -5.61
C ASP A 8 -48.82 -56.85 -5.24
N ARG A 9 -47.79 -56.00 -5.12
CA ARG A 9 -46.45 -56.40 -4.63
C ARG A 9 -46.14 -55.98 -3.19
N LEU A 10 -47.07 -55.29 -2.52
CA LEU A 10 -46.90 -54.78 -1.14
C LEU A 10 -47.77 -55.51 -0.10
N SER A 11 -48.54 -56.53 -0.49
CA SER A 11 -49.35 -57.34 0.42
C SER A 11 -48.85 -58.79 0.46
N GLY A 12 -47.80 -59.04 1.23
CA GLY A 12 -47.40 -60.42 1.51
C GLY A 12 -46.00 -60.55 2.08
N SER A 13 -45.90 -60.48 3.41
CA SER A 13 -44.95 -61.21 4.26
C SER A 13 -44.40 -60.33 5.39
N ALA A 14 -45.09 -60.38 6.53
CA ALA A 14 -44.52 -60.13 7.84
C ALA A 14 -44.45 -61.49 8.55
N GLY A 15 -43.26 -61.93 8.99
CA GLY A 15 -43.15 -63.19 9.70
C GLY A 15 -41.75 -63.77 9.92
N ARG A 16 -40.88 -63.01 10.62
CA ARG A 16 -39.86 -63.45 11.60
C ARG A 16 -39.09 -64.78 11.44
N MET A 17 -37.77 -64.62 11.55
CA MET A 17 -36.79 -65.35 12.39
C MET A 17 -35.91 -66.48 11.80
N SER A 18 -34.62 -66.14 11.76
CA SER A 18 -33.47 -66.84 12.37
C SER A 18 -32.60 -67.81 11.55
N ALA A 19 -31.30 -67.55 11.71
CA ALA A 19 -30.12 -68.43 11.70
C ALA A 19 -29.58 -69.02 10.38
N SER A 20 -28.40 -68.51 10.00
CA SER A 20 -27.36 -69.10 9.14
C SER A 20 -26.82 -70.44 9.67
N PRO A 21 -25.80 -71.07 9.05
CA PRO A 21 -25.51 -71.33 7.62
C PRO A 21 -25.23 -72.83 7.36
N ALA A 22 -25.46 -73.33 6.13
CA ALA A 22 -25.07 -74.69 5.75
C ALA A 22 -24.02 -74.72 4.63
N ARG A 23 -22.90 -75.38 4.94
CA ARG A 23 -21.85 -75.87 4.04
C ARG A 23 -22.44 -76.92 3.08
N ILE A 24 -22.00 -76.92 1.83
CA ILE A 24 -22.23 -78.04 0.90
C ILE A 24 -20.91 -78.79 0.74
N SER A 25 -20.91 -80.05 1.19
CA SER A 25 -19.92 -81.07 0.91
C SER A 25 -20.44 -82.02 -0.15
N VAL A 26 -19.55 -82.32 -1.10
CA VAL A 26 -19.60 -83.35 -2.15
C VAL A 26 -19.99 -84.71 -1.58
N LEU A 27 -20.80 -85.49 -2.32
CA LEU A 27 -20.61 -86.95 -2.46
C LEU A 27 -21.48 -87.54 -3.59
N SER A 28 -20.76 -88.24 -4.46
CA SER A 28 -21.18 -89.16 -5.52
C SER A 28 -22.12 -90.27 -5.05
N ARG A 29 -23.07 -90.66 -5.91
CA ARG A 29 -23.75 -91.97 -5.86
C ARG A 29 -23.91 -92.52 -7.28
N THR A 30 -23.33 -93.69 -7.50
CA THR A 30 -23.76 -94.67 -8.52
C THR A 30 -25.10 -95.30 -8.09
N PRO A 31 -25.86 -95.87 -9.03
CA PRO A 31 -26.65 -97.05 -8.71
C PRO A 31 -26.49 -98.18 -9.74
N GLU A 32 -26.38 -99.39 -9.21
CA GLU A 32 -26.53 -100.67 -9.89
C GLU A 32 -28.01 -100.97 -10.21
N ASN A 33 -28.20 -101.61 -11.35
CA ASN A 33 -29.16 -102.69 -11.67
C ASN A 33 -30.62 -102.57 -11.20
N ILE A 34 -31.51 -102.33 -12.17
CA ILE A 34 -32.85 -102.94 -12.23
C ILE A 34 -32.99 -103.63 -13.59
N ILE A 35 -33.57 -104.82 -13.52
CA ILE A 35 -33.74 -105.88 -14.49
C ILE A 35 -34.69 -105.50 -15.64
N GLU A 36 -34.26 -105.92 -16.84
CA GLU A 36 -34.97 -106.42 -18.03
C GLU A 36 -36.50 -106.30 -18.08
N GLU A 37 -37.01 -105.73 -19.19
CA GLU A 37 -38.03 -106.37 -20.01
C GLU A 37 -37.92 -105.88 -21.47
N ASP A 38 -37.84 -106.86 -22.37
CA ASP A 38 -37.55 -106.80 -23.79
C ASP A 38 -38.60 -106.05 -24.63
N ASN A 39 -38.15 -105.37 -25.69
CA ASN A 39 -38.82 -105.28 -26.99
C ASN A 39 -37.80 -104.80 -28.04
N GLU A 40 -37.04 -105.76 -28.59
CA GLU A 40 -36.29 -105.62 -29.84
C GLU A 40 -37.27 -105.57 -31.00
N ASP A 41 -37.24 -104.49 -31.80
CA ASP A 41 -37.41 -104.47 -33.27
C ASP A 41 -37.67 -103.02 -33.73
N ASP A 42 -36.65 -102.14 -33.73
CA ASP A 42 -36.64 -100.87 -34.50
C ASP A 42 -35.23 -100.20 -34.60
N GLU A 43 -34.12 -100.89 -34.29
CA GLU A 43 -32.79 -100.28 -34.07
C GLU A 43 -31.83 -100.27 -35.29
N ALA A 44 -32.25 -100.71 -36.47
CA ALA A 44 -31.32 -100.92 -37.60
C ALA A 44 -31.09 -99.71 -38.53
N ASP A 45 -31.97 -98.70 -38.54
CA ASP A 45 -31.91 -97.57 -39.51
C ASP A 45 -31.53 -96.20 -38.91
N ILE A 46 -31.34 -96.09 -37.59
CA ILE A 46 -30.99 -94.82 -36.91
C ILE A 46 -29.47 -94.67 -36.70
N ASN A 47 -28.73 -95.77 -36.67
CA ASN A 47 -27.29 -95.75 -36.33
C ASN A 47 -26.33 -95.41 -37.49
N LYS A 48 -26.83 -95.27 -38.74
CA LYS A 48 -26.02 -94.85 -39.91
C LYS A 48 -26.00 -93.34 -40.15
N THR A 49 -26.98 -92.59 -39.65
CA THR A 49 -27.08 -91.13 -39.83
C THR A 49 -26.39 -90.34 -38.73
N VAL A 50 -26.13 -90.96 -37.57
CA VAL A 50 -25.50 -90.31 -36.41
C VAL A 50 -23.96 -90.27 -36.51
N THR A 51 -23.35 -91.21 -37.24
CA THR A 51 -21.89 -91.34 -37.31
C THR A 51 -21.22 -90.34 -38.28
N ASP A 52 -21.92 -89.89 -39.33
CA ASP A 52 -21.37 -88.90 -40.29
C ASP A 52 -21.44 -87.45 -39.77
N GLN A 53 -22.30 -87.14 -38.79
CA GLN A 53 -22.45 -85.79 -38.23
C GLN A 53 -21.47 -85.47 -37.09
N GLN A 54 -20.82 -86.47 -36.49
CA GLN A 54 -19.92 -86.28 -35.35
C GLN A 54 -18.45 -86.03 -35.73
N GLN A 55 -18.04 -86.20 -36.99
CA GLN A 55 -16.65 -85.93 -37.42
C GLN A 55 -16.41 -84.50 -37.97
N GLN A 56 -17.46 -83.71 -38.20
CA GLN A 56 -17.34 -82.33 -38.71
C GLN A 56 -17.25 -81.26 -37.59
N SER A 57 -17.34 -81.66 -36.32
CA SER A 57 -17.46 -80.74 -35.17
C SER A 57 -16.15 -80.38 -34.45
N GLU A 58 -15.01 -80.97 -34.82
CA GLU A 58 -13.73 -80.70 -34.12
C GLU A 58 -12.98 -79.43 -34.58
N PHE A 59 -13.40 -78.77 -35.68
CA PHE A 59 -12.64 -77.65 -36.26
C PHE A 59 -13.50 -76.46 -36.69
N PHE A 60 -14.24 -75.86 -35.74
CA PHE A 60 -15.12 -74.72 -36.02
C PHE A 60 -14.36 -73.39 -36.31
N TRP A 61 -13.09 -73.28 -35.92
CA TRP A 61 -12.32 -72.03 -35.96
C TRP A 61 -11.02 -72.16 -36.78
N GLN A 62 -11.13 -72.45 -38.08
CA GLN A 62 -10.00 -72.54 -39.00
C GLN A 62 -9.95 -71.38 -39.99
N LEU A 63 -8.77 -70.83 -40.23
CA LEU A 63 -8.56 -69.83 -41.28
C LEU A 63 -8.44 -70.52 -42.65
N THR A 64 -9.12 -69.97 -43.65
CA THR A 64 -9.14 -70.45 -45.05
C THR A 64 -8.38 -69.50 -45.99
N GLN A 65 -8.42 -69.70 -47.30
CA GLN A 65 -7.82 -68.76 -48.27
C GLN A 65 -8.67 -67.51 -48.52
N ASP A 66 -9.93 -67.49 -48.07
CA ASP A 66 -10.81 -66.32 -48.18
C ASP A 66 -10.54 -65.32 -47.04
N GLN A 67 -10.07 -64.14 -47.42
CA GLN A 67 -9.76 -63.07 -46.46
C GLN A 67 -11.00 -62.54 -45.74
N THR A 68 -12.17 -62.60 -46.38
CA THR A 68 -13.44 -62.09 -45.83
C THR A 68 -13.97 -63.02 -44.75
N HIS A 69 -14.02 -64.34 -45.02
CA HIS A 69 -14.33 -65.37 -44.03
C HIS A 69 -13.37 -65.31 -42.84
N ASN A 70 -12.07 -65.21 -43.09
CA ASN A 70 -11.06 -65.09 -42.03
C ASN A 70 -11.20 -63.84 -41.17
N LYS A 71 -11.72 -62.75 -41.73
CA LYS A 71 -11.99 -61.53 -40.98
C LYS A 71 -13.18 -61.73 -40.06
N ASN A 72 -14.28 -62.26 -40.58
CA ASN A 72 -15.49 -62.55 -39.79
C ASN A 72 -15.19 -63.57 -38.68
N LEU A 73 -14.45 -64.65 -39.01
CA LEU A 73 -14.03 -65.66 -38.04
C LEU A 73 -13.22 -65.07 -36.89
N ARG A 74 -12.33 -64.10 -37.17
CA ARG A 74 -11.54 -63.40 -36.15
C ARG A 74 -12.37 -62.40 -35.33
N GLU A 75 -13.44 -61.86 -35.90
CA GLU A 75 -14.38 -60.98 -35.19
C GLU A 75 -15.34 -61.77 -34.29
N ASP A 76 -15.75 -62.97 -34.71
CA ASP A 76 -16.67 -63.85 -33.98
C ASP A 76 -15.97 -64.68 -32.88
N PHE A 77 -14.67 -64.96 -33.04
CA PHE A 77 -13.93 -65.77 -32.07
C PHE A 77 -13.67 -65.01 -30.76
N TYR A 78 -14.12 -65.60 -29.65
CA TYR A 78 -13.76 -65.15 -28.29
C TYR A 78 -13.45 -66.35 -27.41
N TYR A 79 -12.57 -66.17 -26.42
CA TYR A 79 -12.37 -67.16 -25.37
C TYR A 79 -13.48 -67.01 -24.34
N GLU A 80 -14.15 -68.11 -23.96
CA GLU A 80 -15.23 -68.11 -22.95
C GLU A 80 -14.79 -67.54 -21.59
N HIS A 81 -13.50 -67.66 -21.25
CA HIS A 81 -12.90 -67.12 -20.02
C HIS A 81 -12.02 -65.89 -20.27
N ALA A 82 -12.30 -65.11 -21.32
CA ALA A 82 -11.64 -63.82 -21.55
C ALA A 82 -12.13 -62.75 -20.56
N PRO A 83 -11.24 -61.87 -20.05
CA PRO A 83 -9.80 -61.81 -20.29
C PRO A 83 -8.99 -62.81 -19.42
N SER A 84 -8.12 -63.62 -20.04
CA SER A 84 -7.23 -64.56 -19.34
C SER A 84 -5.78 -64.05 -19.30
N LEU A 85 -5.35 -63.59 -18.12
CA LEU A 85 -3.98 -63.14 -17.89
C LEU A 85 -2.91 -64.24 -17.99
N PRO A 86 -3.13 -65.45 -17.44
CA PRO A 86 -2.15 -66.54 -17.58
C PRO A 86 -1.89 -66.92 -19.03
N LEU A 87 -2.94 -66.93 -19.88
CA LEU A 87 -2.80 -67.19 -21.31
C LEU A 87 -1.99 -66.10 -22.00
N CYS A 88 -2.30 -64.83 -21.71
CA CYS A 88 -1.53 -63.68 -22.22
C CYS A 88 -0.04 -63.79 -21.86
N LEU A 89 0.29 -64.09 -20.60
CA LEU A 89 1.69 -64.23 -20.17
C LEU A 89 2.37 -65.45 -20.80
N SER A 90 1.66 -66.56 -20.98
CA SER A 90 2.20 -67.76 -21.63
C SER A 90 2.55 -67.49 -23.09
N ILE A 91 1.71 -66.74 -23.81
CA ILE A 91 2.00 -66.28 -25.18
C ILE A 91 3.22 -65.35 -25.19
N LEU A 92 3.29 -64.40 -24.26
CA LEU A 92 4.41 -63.47 -24.16
C LEU A 92 5.72 -64.12 -23.69
N ALA A 93 5.67 -65.28 -23.03
CA ALA A 93 6.85 -66.05 -22.65
C ALA A 93 7.57 -66.66 -23.85
N LEU A 94 6.88 -66.83 -25.00
CA LEU A 94 7.45 -67.36 -26.24
C LEU A 94 8.22 -66.30 -27.05
N HIS A 95 8.13 -65.04 -26.67
CA HIS A 95 8.79 -63.94 -27.38
C HIS A 95 10.26 -63.81 -26.96
N SER A 96 11.15 -63.62 -27.94
CA SER A 96 12.61 -63.65 -27.75
C SER A 96 13.18 -62.42 -27.06
N ASP A 97 12.58 -61.24 -27.26
CA ASP A 97 13.03 -59.99 -26.64
C ASP A 97 12.24 -59.66 -25.37
N ALA A 98 12.90 -59.78 -24.22
CA ALA A 98 12.32 -59.48 -22.90
C ALA A 98 12.01 -57.97 -22.69
N LYS A 99 12.73 -57.06 -23.36
CA LYS A 99 12.52 -55.61 -23.24
C LYS A 99 11.24 -55.18 -23.95
N GLU A 100 11.03 -55.65 -25.18
CA GLU A 100 9.80 -55.40 -25.94
C GLU A 100 8.59 -56.05 -25.25
N CYS A 101 8.74 -57.25 -24.68
CA CYS A 101 7.70 -57.85 -23.83
C CYS A 101 7.32 -56.96 -22.64
N GLY A 102 8.31 -56.42 -21.93
CA GLY A 102 8.09 -55.51 -20.80
C GLY A 102 7.34 -54.25 -21.24
N GLN A 103 7.70 -53.66 -22.39
CA GLN A 103 7.01 -52.50 -22.94
C GLN A 103 5.58 -52.81 -23.40
N LEU A 104 5.36 -53.97 -24.03
CA LEU A 104 4.03 -54.41 -24.41
C LEU A 104 3.12 -54.61 -23.18
N LEU A 105 3.65 -55.19 -22.09
CA LEU A 105 2.91 -55.35 -20.84
C LEU A 105 2.53 -54.00 -20.22
N LEU A 106 3.39 -52.97 -20.32
CA LEU A 106 3.05 -51.60 -19.94
C LEU A 106 1.95 -51.01 -20.82
N ASN A 107 2.03 -51.17 -22.14
CA ASN A 107 1.00 -50.72 -23.08
C ASN A 107 -0.36 -51.42 -22.85
N LEU A 108 -0.33 -52.72 -22.53
CA LEU A 108 -1.53 -53.48 -22.14
C LEU A 108 -2.10 -52.96 -20.83
N CYS A 109 -1.26 -52.65 -19.84
CA CYS A 109 -1.69 -52.02 -18.59
C CYS A 109 -2.39 -50.67 -18.85
N ASP A 110 -1.85 -49.85 -19.74
CA ASP A 110 -2.45 -48.57 -20.14
C ASP A 110 -3.79 -48.75 -20.86
N ASN A 111 -3.93 -49.76 -21.73
CA ASN A 111 -5.18 -50.06 -22.42
C ASN A 111 -6.25 -50.57 -21.45
N VAL A 112 -5.89 -51.47 -20.54
CA VAL A 112 -6.78 -51.97 -19.48
C VAL A 112 -7.24 -50.82 -18.58
N SER A 113 -6.36 -49.84 -18.30
CA SER A 113 -6.73 -48.66 -17.51
C SER A 113 -7.82 -47.78 -18.13
N LYS A 114 -8.01 -47.83 -19.46
CA LYS A 114 -9.07 -47.07 -20.15
C LYS A 114 -10.46 -47.60 -19.81
N LEU A 115 -10.57 -48.89 -19.46
CA LEU A 115 -11.83 -49.51 -19.03
C LEU A 115 -12.34 -48.89 -17.73
N LEU A 116 -11.44 -48.41 -16.86
CA LEU A 116 -11.81 -47.67 -15.65
C LEU A 116 -12.40 -46.28 -15.93
N ALA A 117 -12.16 -45.71 -17.11
CA ALA A 117 -12.59 -44.37 -17.46
C ALA A 117 -13.99 -44.30 -18.11
N VAL A 118 -14.59 -45.45 -18.43
CA VAL A 118 -15.91 -45.55 -19.05
C VAL A 118 -17.00 -45.44 -17.98
N LYS A 119 -18.07 -44.67 -18.24
CA LYS A 119 -19.14 -44.36 -17.27
C LYS A 119 -20.07 -45.54 -16.90
N ASN A 120 -19.83 -46.74 -17.43
CA ASN A 120 -20.71 -47.90 -17.24
C ASN A 120 -20.32 -48.68 -15.97
N HIS A 121 -20.70 -48.15 -14.82
CA HIS A 121 -20.46 -48.76 -13.50
C HIS A 121 -21.14 -50.15 -13.29
N ALA A 122 -22.03 -50.57 -14.19
CA ALA A 122 -22.84 -51.78 -14.02
C ALA A 122 -22.26 -53.04 -14.69
N GLU A 123 -21.33 -52.91 -15.64
CA GLU A 123 -20.84 -54.03 -16.47
C GLU A 123 -19.38 -54.41 -16.20
N VAL A 124 -18.61 -53.55 -15.52
CA VAL A 124 -17.17 -53.74 -15.32
C VAL A 124 -16.84 -53.86 -13.83
N ASP A 125 -16.28 -55.00 -13.42
CA ASP A 125 -15.70 -55.16 -12.09
C ASP A 125 -14.34 -54.43 -12.02
N TYR A 126 -14.36 -53.23 -11.43
CA TYR A 126 -13.16 -52.43 -11.26
C TYR A 126 -12.12 -53.09 -10.34
N GLY A 127 -12.53 -53.94 -9.41
CA GLY A 127 -11.60 -54.71 -8.57
C GLY A 127 -10.81 -55.72 -9.39
N LEU A 128 -11.49 -56.42 -10.30
CA LEU A 128 -10.85 -57.32 -11.27
C LEU A 128 -9.88 -56.54 -12.17
N VAL A 129 -10.30 -55.41 -12.76
CA VAL A 129 -9.44 -54.58 -13.62
C VAL A 129 -8.18 -54.12 -12.89
N ILE A 130 -8.29 -53.65 -11.64
CA ILE A 130 -7.12 -53.25 -10.84
C ILE A 130 -6.21 -54.45 -10.54
N SER A 131 -6.77 -55.61 -10.20
CA SER A 131 -5.99 -56.82 -9.97
C SER A 131 -5.22 -57.23 -11.22
N MET A 132 -5.83 -57.08 -12.40
CA MET A 132 -5.21 -57.36 -13.67
C MET A 132 -4.05 -56.40 -13.96
N MET A 133 -4.23 -55.11 -13.71
CA MET A 133 -3.18 -54.11 -13.86
C MET A 133 -1.99 -54.39 -12.92
N LYS A 134 -2.24 -54.75 -11.65
CA LYS A 134 -1.18 -55.13 -10.70
C LYS A 134 -0.38 -56.34 -11.19
N TYR A 135 -1.07 -57.34 -11.72
CA TYR A 135 -0.43 -58.56 -12.21
C TYR A 135 0.39 -58.31 -13.49
N LEU A 136 -0.13 -57.51 -14.43
CA LEU A 136 0.61 -57.08 -15.63
C LEU A 136 1.87 -56.28 -15.27
N LEU A 137 1.77 -55.35 -14.32
CA LEU A 137 2.90 -54.53 -13.86
C LEU A 137 3.97 -55.35 -13.13
N PHE A 138 3.57 -56.31 -12.31
CA PHE A 138 4.50 -57.22 -11.63
C PHE A 138 5.31 -58.02 -12.65
N ASN A 139 4.65 -58.59 -13.66
CA ASN A 139 5.33 -59.36 -14.70
C ASN A 139 6.19 -58.49 -15.62
N ALA A 140 5.76 -57.27 -15.93
CA ALA A 140 6.58 -56.29 -16.65
C ALA A 140 7.87 -55.97 -15.87
N LYS A 141 7.76 -55.76 -14.55
CA LYS A 141 8.92 -55.53 -13.67
C LYS A 141 9.89 -56.71 -13.68
N MET A 142 9.38 -57.94 -13.60
CA MET A 142 10.21 -59.14 -13.68
C MET A 142 10.94 -59.28 -15.02
N LYS A 143 10.28 -58.93 -16.14
CA LYS A 143 10.92 -58.92 -17.47
C LYS A 143 12.00 -57.84 -17.58
N PHE A 144 11.76 -56.63 -17.09
CA PHE A 144 12.78 -55.58 -17.08
C PHE A 144 13.95 -55.89 -16.14
N LEU A 145 13.71 -56.60 -15.03
CA LEU A 145 14.76 -57.10 -14.16
C LEU A 145 15.64 -58.13 -14.88
N SER A 146 15.04 -59.04 -15.65
CA SER A 146 15.79 -60.07 -16.39
C SER A 146 16.67 -59.50 -17.51
N CYS A 147 16.37 -58.32 -18.05
CA CYS A 147 17.17 -57.65 -19.07
C CYS A 147 17.99 -56.44 -18.55
N GLY A 148 18.02 -56.21 -17.24
CA GLY A 148 18.81 -55.13 -16.62
C GLY A 148 18.37 -53.70 -16.97
N ASN A 149 17.14 -53.50 -17.44
CA ASN A 149 16.64 -52.18 -17.86
C ASN A 149 16.11 -51.38 -16.65
N SER A 150 16.99 -50.57 -16.06
CA SER A 150 16.66 -49.71 -14.91
C SER A 150 15.53 -48.70 -15.18
N ASN A 151 15.44 -48.16 -16.40
CA ASN A 151 14.39 -47.21 -16.78
C ASN A 151 13.00 -47.88 -16.80
N GLY A 152 12.91 -49.10 -17.34
CA GLY A 152 11.67 -49.89 -17.34
C GLY A 152 11.20 -50.26 -15.93
N ILE A 153 12.15 -50.58 -15.02
CA ILE A 153 11.84 -50.86 -13.61
C ILE A 153 11.28 -49.61 -12.91
N ALA A 154 11.90 -48.44 -13.10
CA ALA A 154 11.42 -47.18 -12.54
C ALA A 154 10.01 -46.81 -13.06
N GLN A 155 9.74 -47.06 -14.35
CA GLN A 155 8.41 -46.88 -14.94
C GLN A 155 7.36 -47.82 -14.31
N CYS A 156 7.70 -49.10 -14.11
CA CYS A 156 6.83 -50.05 -13.42
C CYS A 156 6.52 -49.61 -11.99
N GLU A 157 7.52 -49.15 -11.22
CA GLU A 157 7.31 -48.68 -9.85
C GLU A 157 6.42 -47.44 -9.78
N MET A 158 6.63 -46.50 -10.70
CA MET A 158 5.75 -45.33 -10.85
C MET A 158 4.31 -45.76 -11.19
N TYR A 159 4.13 -46.67 -12.16
CA TYR A 159 2.81 -47.17 -12.55
C TYR A 159 2.14 -47.94 -11.42
N SER A 160 2.88 -48.75 -10.65
CA SER A 160 2.36 -49.44 -9.47
C SER A 160 1.81 -48.45 -8.43
N GLY A 161 2.53 -47.38 -8.13
CA GLY A 161 2.04 -46.32 -7.24
C GLY A 161 0.74 -45.66 -7.75
N ARG A 162 0.61 -45.46 -9.07
CA ARG A 162 -0.60 -44.90 -9.70
C ARG A 162 -1.78 -45.88 -9.70
N VAL A 163 -1.53 -47.18 -9.84
CA VAL A 163 -2.55 -48.23 -9.73
C VAL A 163 -3.06 -48.36 -8.29
N GLU A 164 -2.22 -48.17 -7.29
CA GLU A 164 -2.67 -48.06 -5.90
C GLU A 164 -3.58 -46.85 -5.67
N MET A 165 -3.33 -45.71 -6.32
CA MET A 165 -4.25 -44.56 -6.29
C MET A 165 -5.58 -44.87 -6.98
N LEU A 166 -5.56 -45.54 -8.14
CA LEU A 166 -6.77 -46.00 -8.81
C LEU A 166 -7.58 -46.93 -7.90
N ASN A 167 -6.90 -47.82 -7.18
CA ASN A 167 -7.53 -48.69 -6.19
C ASN A 167 -8.23 -47.90 -5.07
N LEU A 168 -7.62 -46.83 -4.57
CA LEU A 168 -8.23 -45.95 -3.57
C LEU A 168 -9.43 -45.16 -4.11
N LEU A 169 -9.36 -44.68 -5.35
CA LEU A 169 -10.48 -44.00 -6.01
C LEU A 169 -11.67 -44.93 -6.25
N VAL A 170 -11.39 -46.18 -6.63
CA VAL A 170 -12.42 -47.23 -6.82
C VAL A 170 -13.02 -47.63 -5.47
N ALA A 171 -12.19 -47.89 -4.45
CA ALA A 171 -12.66 -48.28 -3.12
C ALA A 171 -13.49 -47.19 -2.43
N SER A 172 -13.25 -45.92 -2.75
CA SER A 172 -14.04 -44.79 -2.25
C SER A 172 -15.28 -44.48 -3.10
N HIS A 173 -15.55 -45.20 -4.19
CA HIS A 173 -16.68 -44.97 -5.11
C HIS A 173 -16.66 -43.58 -5.78
N CYS A 174 -15.50 -43.13 -6.27
CA CYS A 174 -15.43 -41.89 -7.06
C CYS A 174 -16.10 -42.05 -8.43
N LYS A 175 -16.93 -41.08 -8.83
CA LYS A 175 -17.71 -41.09 -10.09
C LYS A 175 -16.87 -40.90 -11.36
N HIS A 176 -15.64 -40.41 -11.25
CA HIS A 176 -14.79 -40.10 -12.40
C HIS A 176 -13.36 -40.59 -12.14
N ILE A 177 -13.06 -41.79 -12.62
CA ILE A 177 -11.74 -42.42 -12.50
C ILE A 177 -10.93 -42.13 -13.79
N PRO A 178 -9.80 -41.41 -13.71
CA PRO A 178 -8.93 -41.18 -14.86
C PRO A 178 -8.17 -42.47 -15.26
N SER A 179 -7.69 -42.54 -16.51
CA SER A 179 -6.80 -43.63 -16.95
C SER A 179 -5.38 -43.48 -16.38
N LEU A 180 -4.60 -44.55 -16.42
CA LEU A 180 -3.23 -44.61 -15.87
C LEU A 180 -2.30 -43.55 -16.51
N GLN A 181 -2.38 -43.42 -17.83
CA GLN A 181 -1.65 -42.40 -18.61
C GLN A 181 -2.06 -40.96 -18.27
N LYS A 182 -3.32 -40.75 -17.87
CA LYS A 182 -3.77 -39.42 -17.43
C LYS A 182 -3.24 -39.13 -16.03
N LEU A 183 -3.24 -40.10 -15.12
CA LEU A 183 -2.72 -39.95 -13.75
C LEU A 183 -1.20 -39.73 -13.67
N THR A 184 -0.46 -40.06 -14.71
CA THR A 184 0.97 -39.72 -14.81
C THR A 184 1.18 -38.21 -15.00
N GLN A 185 0.19 -37.49 -15.54
CA GLN A 185 0.26 -36.04 -15.69
C GLN A 185 -0.08 -35.32 -14.37
N LEU A 186 0.81 -34.47 -13.89
CA LEU A 186 0.61 -33.78 -12.61
C LEU A 186 -0.63 -32.85 -12.60
N GLU A 187 -1.01 -32.28 -13.75
CA GLU A 187 -2.17 -31.39 -13.87
C GLU A 187 -3.51 -32.12 -13.67
N THR A 188 -3.64 -33.34 -14.17
CA THR A 188 -4.87 -34.13 -13.98
C THR A 188 -5.04 -34.52 -12.51
N VAL A 189 -3.93 -34.82 -11.83
CA VAL A 189 -3.91 -35.12 -10.39
C VAL A 189 -4.30 -33.88 -9.59
N ARG A 190 -3.82 -32.68 -9.97
CA ARG A 190 -4.27 -31.41 -9.35
C ARG A 190 -5.78 -31.20 -9.52
N ARG A 191 -6.29 -31.34 -10.74
CA ARG A 191 -7.73 -31.22 -11.02
C ARG A 191 -8.56 -32.27 -10.26
N LEU A 192 -8.04 -33.49 -10.13
CA LEU A 192 -8.68 -34.55 -9.35
C LEU A 192 -8.72 -34.19 -7.86
N ARG A 193 -7.61 -33.73 -7.30
CA ARG A 193 -7.54 -33.24 -5.91
C ARG A 193 -8.55 -32.11 -5.69
N ASP A 194 -8.61 -31.14 -6.59
CA ASP A 194 -9.49 -29.98 -6.46
C ASP A 194 -10.97 -30.40 -6.52
N LYS A 195 -11.33 -31.34 -7.40
CA LYS A 195 -12.67 -31.97 -7.41
C LYS A 195 -12.99 -32.73 -6.13
N LEU A 196 -12.02 -33.46 -5.58
CA LEU A 196 -12.21 -34.17 -4.30
C LEU A 196 -12.38 -33.22 -3.12
N ILE A 197 -11.76 -32.02 -3.19
CA ILE A 197 -11.99 -30.95 -2.23
C ILE A 197 -13.42 -30.40 -2.37
N GLU A 198 -13.89 -30.18 -3.61
CA GLU A 198 -15.27 -29.76 -3.90
C GLU A 198 -16.31 -30.78 -3.41
N ASP A 199 -16.01 -32.08 -3.55
CA ASP A 199 -16.85 -33.19 -3.07
C ASP A 199 -16.72 -33.46 -1.55
N GLU A 200 -16.00 -32.61 -0.80
CA GLU A 200 -15.71 -32.72 0.65
C GLU A 200 -14.99 -34.02 1.08
N ARG A 201 -14.36 -34.73 0.14
CA ARG A 201 -13.59 -35.97 0.37
C ARG A 201 -12.12 -35.68 0.69
N LEU A 202 -11.93 -34.94 1.76
CA LEU A 202 -10.64 -34.32 2.14
C LEU A 202 -9.55 -35.33 2.52
N SER A 203 -9.91 -36.47 3.13
CA SER A 203 -8.97 -37.54 3.47
C SER A 203 -8.35 -38.18 2.23
N LEU A 204 -9.16 -38.44 1.21
CA LEU A 204 -8.73 -39.00 -0.07
C LEU A 204 -7.90 -37.99 -0.87
N ALA A 205 -8.30 -36.71 -0.87
CA ALA A 205 -7.50 -35.64 -1.48
C ALA A 205 -6.11 -35.50 -0.84
N MET A 206 -6.01 -35.72 0.47
CA MET A 206 -4.73 -35.72 1.21
C MET A 206 -3.84 -36.88 0.78
N GLU A 207 -4.38 -38.10 0.76
CA GLU A 207 -3.63 -39.30 0.37
C GLU A 207 -3.14 -39.24 -1.09
N ILE A 208 -3.96 -38.69 -1.99
CA ILE A 208 -3.55 -38.46 -3.38
C ILE A 208 -2.44 -37.42 -3.44
N SER A 209 -2.53 -36.34 -2.65
CA SER A 209 -1.51 -35.30 -2.67
C SER A 209 -0.15 -35.80 -2.16
N THR A 210 -0.13 -36.58 -1.08
CA THR A 210 1.10 -37.14 -0.52
C THR A 210 1.73 -38.20 -1.43
N LYS A 211 0.93 -39.11 -2.01
CA LYS A 211 1.43 -40.15 -2.92
C LYS A 211 1.88 -39.60 -4.28
N CYS A 212 1.39 -38.43 -4.70
CA CYS A 212 1.76 -37.81 -5.97
C CYS A 212 2.83 -36.72 -5.86
N GLY A 213 3.32 -36.42 -4.65
CA GLY A 213 4.24 -35.31 -4.42
C GLY A 213 3.63 -33.93 -4.69
N LEU A 214 2.30 -33.80 -4.58
CA LEU A 214 1.64 -32.49 -4.62
C LEU A 214 1.75 -31.81 -3.26
N ASP A 215 1.81 -30.48 -3.28
CA ASP A 215 1.75 -29.68 -2.05
C ASP A 215 0.43 -29.93 -1.28
N PRO A 216 0.48 -30.49 -0.06
CA PRO A 216 -0.71 -30.76 0.75
C PRO A 216 -1.33 -29.50 1.37
N ALA A 217 -0.64 -28.35 1.34
CA ALA A 217 -1.10 -27.13 2.03
C ALA A 217 -2.52 -26.70 1.61
N GLY A 218 -2.84 -26.78 0.31
CA GLY A 218 -4.18 -26.47 -0.20
C GLY A 218 -5.27 -27.40 0.34
N VAL A 219 -4.96 -28.69 0.54
CA VAL A 219 -5.91 -29.66 1.12
C VAL A 219 -6.10 -29.40 2.61
N TRP A 220 -5.03 -29.11 3.36
CA TRP A 220 -5.12 -28.74 4.78
C TRP A 220 -5.96 -27.48 5.00
N ALA A 221 -5.80 -26.47 4.14
CA ALA A 221 -6.59 -25.25 4.17
C ALA A 221 -8.09 -25.52 3.92
N ALA A 222 -8.41 -26.29 2.88
CA ALA A 222 -9.79 -26.66 2.58
C ALA A 222 -10.41 -27.51 3.70
N TRP A 223 -9.62 -28.41 4.28
CA TRP A 223 -10.05 -29.25 5.40
C TRP A 223 -10.32 -28.42 6.66
N GLY A 224 -9.43 -27.50 7.01
CA GLY A 224 -9.66 -26.56 8.11
C GLY A 224 -10.93 -25.73 7.90
N LYS A 225 -11.19 -25.27 6.67
CA LYS A 225 -12.41 -24.52 6.33
C LYS A 225 -13.68 -25.37 6.45
N ALA A 226 -13.63 -26.65 6.06
CA ALA A 226 -14.74 -27.57 6.29
C ALA A 226 -15.01 -27.77 7.80
N CYS A 227 -13.95 -27.95 8.60
CA CYS A 227 -14.08 -28.04 10.06
C CYS A 227 -14.69 -26.77 10.69
N LEU A 228 -14.34 -25.57 10.18
CA LEU A 228 -14.97 -24.33 10.62
C LEU A 228 -16.47 -24.31 10.31
N LYS A 229 -16.88 -24.72 9.10
CA LYS A 229 -18.30 -24.80 8.71
C LYS A 229 -19.10 -25.77 9.58
N THR A 230 -18.46 -26.85 10.06
CA THR A 230 -19.10 -27.82 10.97
C THR A 230 -19.04 -27.40 12.45
N GLY A 231 -18.44 -26.25 12.78
CA GLY A 231 -18.30 -25.75 14.15
C GLY A 231 -17.21 -26.43 14.98
N ASP A 232 -16.36 -27.27 14.39
CA ASP A 232 -15.25 -27.94 15.07
C ASP A 232 -13.98 -27.08 15.00
N PHE A 233 -13.92 -26.11 15.92
CA PHE A 233 -12.80 -25.17 16.01
C PHE A 233 -11.49 -25.87 16.37
N GLN A 234 -11.52 -26.93 17.18
CA GLN A 234 -10.30 -27.61 17.61
C GLN A 234 -9.62 -28.33 16.44
N ALA A 235 -10.40 -29.10 15.67
CA ALA A 235 -9.86 -29.76 14.48
C ALA A 235 -9.40 -28.75 13.43
N ALA A 236 -10.12 -27.63 13.27
CA ALA A 236 -9.72 -26.56 12.36
C ALA A 236 -8.34 -25.97 12.72
N ARG A 237 -8.09 -25.67 14.00
CA ARG A 237 -6.80 -25.13 14.48
C ARG A 237 -5.64 -26.06 14.17
N GLU A 238 -5.82 -27.37 14.38
CA GLU A 238 -4.82 -28.39 14.06
C GLU A 238 -4.53 -28.50 12.56
N LYS A 239 -5.56 -28.33 11.71
CA LYS A 239 -5.37 -28.38 10.25
C LYS A 239 -4.66 -27.12 9.75
N PHE A 240 -5.07 -25.95 10.23
CA PHE A 240 -4.45 -24.69 9.86
C PHE A 240 -3.01 -24.56 10.36
N SER A 241 -2.65 -25.12 11.51
CA SER A 241 -1.26 -25.11 11.99
C SER A 241 -0.28 -25.88 11.09
N ARG A 242 -0.78 -26.79 10.26
CA ARG A 242 0.03 -27.56 9.30
C ARG A 242 0.28 -26.82 7.98
N CYS A 243 -0.56 -25.85 7.63
CA CYS A 243 -0.39 -25.07 6.40
C CYS A 243 0.04 -23.62 6.64
N MET A 244 -0.31 -23.04 7.78
CA MET A 244 -0.01 -21.65 8.13
C MET A 244 1.21 -21.57 9.04
N LYS A 245 2.07 -20.59 8.76
CA LYS A 245 3.21 -20.26 9.60
C LYS A 245 3.02 -18.87 10.19
N ALA A 246 3.51 -18.69 11.42
CA ALA A 246 3.52 -17.37 12.04
C ALA A 246 4.43 -16.41 11.23
N PRO A 247 4.04 -15.14 11.08
CA PRO A 247 4.85 -14.15 10.38
C PRO A 247 6.18 -13.93 11.12
N VAL A 248 7.27 -13.80 10.35
CA VAL A 248 8.63 -13.62 10.86
C VAL A 248 8.76 -12.32 11.64
N ASP A 249 8.10 -11.25 11.16
CA ASP A 249 7.97 -9.99 11.88
C ASP A 249 6.50 -9.58 11.97
N LYS A 250 6.00 -9.48 13.20
CA LYS A 250 4.60 -9.11 13.50
C LYS A 250 4.33 -7.61 13.29
N ASN A 251 5.36 -6.77 13.17
CA ASN A 251 5.22 -5.33 12.92
C ASN A 251 5.13 -4.98 11.42
N GLN A 252 5.18 -5.97 10.52
CA GLN A 252 4.94 -5.73 9.11
C GLN A 252 3.48 -5.33 8.86
N TYR A 253 3.28 -4.27 8.08
CA TYR A 253 1.98 -3.74 7.70
C TYR A 253 1.50 -4.21 6.31
N GLN A 254 2.29 -5.07 5.64
CA GLN A 254 1.91 -5.67 4.36
C GLN A 254 0.70 -6.59 4.52
N GLN A 255 -0.08 -6.74 3.44
CA GLN A 255 -1.37 -7.44 3.43
C GLN A 255 -1.27 -8.82 4.11
N SER A 256 -2.19 -9.06 5.04
CA SER A 256 -2.40 -10.38 5.65
C SER A 256 -2.60 -11.42 4.55
N SER A 257 -2.17 -12.66 4.79
CA SER A 257 -2.36 -13.72 3.80
C SER A 257 -3.84 -13.83 3.44
N ASN A 258 -4.16 -13.97 2.15
CA ASN A 258 -5.55 -14.09 1.69
C ASN A 258 -6.28 -15.21 2.43
N LEU A 259 -5.59 -16.33 2.71
CA LEU A 259 -6.14 -17.43 3.50
C LEU A 259 -6.62 -16.99 4.90
N LEU A 260 -5.87 -16.13 5.59
CA LEU A 260 -6.24 -15.64 6.92
C LEU A 260 -7.48 -14.74 6.85
N ASN A 261 -7.59 -13.89 5.84
CA ASN A 261 -8.76 -13.06 5.63
C ASN A 261 -9.98 -13.93 5.31
N ASP A 262 -9.82 -14.95 4.45
CA ASP A 262 -10.87 -15.90 4.11
C ASP A 262 -11.33 -16.70 5.34
N ILE A 263 -10.41 -17.10 6.23
CA ILE A 263 -10.73 -17.80 7.49
C ILE A 263 -11.56 -16.90 8.40
N VAL A 264 -11.11 -15.65 8.61
CA VAL A 264 -11.82 -14.69 9.45
C VAL A 264 -13.21 -14.39 8.87
N GLU A 265 -13.32 -14.18 7.56
CA GLU A 265 -14.60 -13.97 6.89
C GLU A 265 -15.52 -15.20 7.01
N CYS A 266 -14.98 -16.41 6.91
CA CYS A 266 -15.77 -17.62 7.13
C CYS A 266 -16.34 -17.67 8.55
N ILE A 267 -15.53 -17.30 9.56
CA ILE A 267 -15.94 -17.27 10.97
C ILE A 267 -16.94 -16.14 11.25
N GLU A 268 -16.77 -14.97 10.64
CA GLU A 268 -17.70 -13.84 10.72
C GLU A 268 -19.07 -14.18 10.12
N ASN A 269 -19.10 -14.96 9.04
CA ASN A 269 -20.32 -15.36 8.33
C ASN A 269 -20.93 -16.68 8.83
N LEU A 270 -20.35 -17.32 9.86
CA LEU A 270 -20.98 -18.47 10.48
C LEU A 270 -22.29 -18.01 11.12
N PRO A 271 -23.43 -18.69 10.87
CA PRO A 271 -24.68 -18.34 11.54
C PRO A 271 -24.44 -18.42 13.05
N GLY A 272 -24.83 -17.38 13.79
CA GLY A 272 -24.51 -17.13 15.22
C GLY A 272 -25.00 -18.18 16.24
N SER A 273 -25.34 -19.37 15.77
CA SER A 273 -25.58 -20.57 16.54
C SER A 273 -24.50 -21.58 16.18
N GLY A 274 -23.40 -21.56 16.93
CA GLY A 274 -22.45 -22.68 17.04
C GLY A 274 -23.08 -23.90 17.74
N ILE A 275 -24.38 -24.12 17.52
CA ILE A 275 -25.10 -25.29 18.00
C ILE A 275 -25.14 -26.23 16.81
N ASN A 276 -24.47 -27.37 16.94
CA ASN A 276 -24.66 -28.53 16.07
C ASN A 276 -26.13 -28.59 15.68
N THR A 277 -26.49 -28.67 14.40
CA THR A 277 -27.89 -28.84 13.95
C THR A 277 -28.61 -29.94 14.74
N ILE A 278 -27.87 -30.93 15.24
CA ILE A 278 -28.31 -31.98 16.16
C ILE A 278 -28.64 -31.47 17.59
N GLN A 279 -27.80 -30.62 18.20
CA GLN A 279 -28.11 -29.97 19.48
C GLN A 279 -29.17 -28.87 19.34
N ALA A 280 -29.27 -28.21 18.18
CA ALA A 280 -30.32 -27.24 17.91
C ALA A 280 -31.67 -27.95 17.82
N LEU A 281 -31.74 -29.12 17.19
CA LEU A 281 -32.94 -29.97 17.21
C LEU A 281 -33.27 -30.48 18.62
N GLN A 282 -32.27 -30.83 19.43
CA GLN A 282 -32.47 -31.24 20.83
C GLN A 282 -32.87 -30.07 21.75
N ALA A 283 -32.35 -28.88 21.52
CA ALA A 283 -32.71 -27.65 22.23
C ALA A 283 -34.08 -27.13 21.77
N SER A 284 -34.40 -27.24 20.48
CA SER A 284 -35.71 -26.90 19.89
C SER A 284 -36.82 -27.76 20.50
N LEU A 285 -36.59 -29.05 20.76
CA LEU A 285 -37.54 -29.91 21.46
C LEU A 285 -37.80 -29.46 22.91
N LYS A 286 -36.80 -28.91 23.60
CA LYS A 286 -36.97 -28.32 24.94
C LYS A 286 -37.60 -26.92 24.88
N SER A 287 -37.25 -26.12 23.87
CA SER A 287 -37.75 -24.76 23.67
C SER A 287 -39.19 -24.71 23.15
N ILE A 288 -39.66 -25.71 22.39
CA ILE A 288 -41.08 -25.83 22.03
C ILE A 288 -41.95 -26.00 23.28
N SER A 289 -41.42 -26.67 24.32
CA SER A 289 -42.12 -26.83 25.59
C SER A 289 -42.21 -25.53 26.41
N SER A 290 -41.33 -24.55 26.16
CA SER A 290 -41.34 -23.23 26.82
C SER A 290 -41.98 -22.12 25.98
N LEU A 291 -42.18 -22.33 24.67
CA LEU A 291 -42.77 -21.36 23.73
C LEU A 291 -44.30 -21.24 23.85
N ILE A 292 -44.95 -22.04 24.70
CA ILE A 292 -46.39 -21.91 25.00
C ILE A 292 -46.65 -20.79 26.04
N ALA A 293 -45.60 -20.25 26.69
CA ALA A 293 -45.80 -19.39 27.85
C ALA A 293 -45.84 -17.87 27.57
N GLU A 294 -45.05 -17.25 26.69
CA GLU A 294 -45.07 -15.77 26.54
C GLU A 294 -44.63 -15.25 25.15
N PRO A 295 -45.15 -14.09 24.69
CA PRO A 295 -44.87 -13.55 23.36
C PRO A 295 -43.49 -12.89 23.26
N PHE A 296 -42.73 -13.27 22.23
CA PHE A 296 -41.38 -12.81 21.92
C PHE A 296 -41.34 -11.37 21.40
N VAL A 297 -40.60 -10.48 22.08
CA VAL A 297 -40.27 -9.15 21.58
C VAL A 297 -39.03 -9.25 20.69
N VAL A 298 -39.19 -8.96 19.40
CA VAL A 298 -38.08 -8.79 18.46
C VAL A 298 -37.39 -7.46 18.76
N GLN A 299 -36.14 -7.49 19.23
CA GLN A 299 -35.27 -6.31 19.26
C GLN A 299 -34.18 -6.43 18.19
N ASN A 300 -33.89 -5.28 17.60
CA ASN A 300 -33.20 -5.06 16.34
C ASN A 300 -31.76 -5.59 16.27
N GLU A 301 -31.39 -6.00 15.05
CA GLU A 301 -30.07 -6.43 14.62
C GLU A 301 -29.03 -5.31 14.74
N GLU A 302 -28.15 -5.41 15.73
CA GLU A 302 -26.76 -4.95 15.61
C GLU A 302 -25.90 -6.19 15.39
N THR A 303 -24.93 -6.10 14.47
CA THR A 303 -23.98 -7.14 14.06
C THR A 303 -23.17 -7.69 15.24
N ASN A 304 -23.77 -8.53 16.08
CA ASN A 304 -23.11 -9.16 17.20
C ASN A 304 -22.58 -10.52 16.76
N ILE A 305 -21.35 -10.53 16.27
CA ILE A 305 -20.52 -11.73 16.25
C ILE A 305 -20.56 -12.32 17.66
N SER A 306 -20.93 -13.60 17.77
CA SER A 306 -20.97 -14.28 19.07
C SER A 306 -19.60 -14.23 19.75
N GLU A 307 -19.58 -14.22 21.09
CA GLU A 307 -18.33 -14.15 21.85
C GLU A 307 -17.34 -15.27 21.48
N GLN A 308 -17.85 -16.46 21.12
CA GLN A 308 -17.05 -17.59 20.66
C GLN A 308 -16.40 -17.35 19.28
N GLN A 309 -17.16 -16.81 18.32
CA GLN A 309 -16.63 -16.45 17.00
C GLN A 309 -15.58 -15.34 17.11
N LEU A 310 -15.79 -14.35 17.98
CA LEU A 310 -14.83 -13.29 18.24
C LEU A 310 -13.52 -13.86 18.81
N GLN A 311 -13.60 -14.77 19.78
CA GLN A 311 -12.43 -15.42 20.36
C GLN A 311 -11.67 -16.25 19.32
N GLU A 312 -12.39 -16.95 18.43
CA GLU A 312 -11.78 -17.76 17.38
C GLU A 312 -11.09 -16.92 16.30
N CYS A 313 -11.73 -15.85 15.82
CA CYS A 313 -11.09 -14.88 14.93
C CYS A 313 -9.81 -14.32 15.55
N LEU A 314 -9.86 -13.95 16.83
CA LEU A 314 -8.69 -13.43 17.54
C LEU A 314 -7.59 -14.48 17.74
N TYR A 315 -7.93 -15.76 17.87
CA TYR A 315 -6.93 -16.84 17.93
C TYR A 315 -6.13 -16.89 16.62
N TYR A 316 -6.79 -16.99 15.47
CA TYR A 316 -6.09 -17.06 14.18
C TYR A 316 -5.30 -15.79 13.87
N LEU A 317 -5.86 -14.61 14.17
CA LEU A 317 -5.17 -13.33 13.97
C LEU A 317 -3.94 -13.19 14.87
N LYS A 318 -3.97 -13.66 16.13
CA LYS A 318 -2.80 -13.60 17.03
C LYS A 318 -1.73 -14.64 16.70
N ALA A 319 -2.16 -15.81 16.22
CA ALA A 319 -1.28 -16.92 15.87
C ALA A 319 -0.57 -16.72 14.53
N TYR A 320 -1.31 -16.29 13.50
CA TYR A 320 -0.84 -16.24 12.10
C TYR A 320 -0.88 -14.84 11.47
N GLY A 321 -1.48 -13.86 12.14
CA GLY A 321 -1.57 -12.48 11.66
C GLY A 321 -0.46 -11.57 12.17
N THR A 322 -0.31 -10.42 11.51
CA THR A 322 0.51 -9.30 11.99
C THR A 322 -0.28 -8.47 12.99
N TYR A 323 0.38 -7.60 13.76
CA TYR A 323 -0.31 -6.69 14.67
C TYR A 323 -1.30 -5.78 13.93
N GLY A 324 -0.96 -5.38 12.69
CA GLY A 324 -1.86 -4.62 11.82
C GLY A 324 -3.17 -5.36 11.49
N SER A 325 -3.12 -6.68 11.30
CA SER A 325 -4.32 -7.50 11.01
C SER A 325 -5.30 -7.53 12.18
N VAL A 326 -4.79 -7.68 13.41
CA VAL A 326 -5.59 -7.65 14.64
C VAL A 326 -6.23 -6.28 14.84
N ILE A 327 -5.45 -5.21 14.61
CA ILE A 327 -5.93 -3.82 14.72
C ILE A 327 -7.01 -3.52 13.68
N SER A 328 -6.80 -3.95 12.42
CA SER A 328 -7.78 -3.77 11.35
C SER A 328 -9.07 -4.54 11.62
N PHE A 329 -8.99 -5.72 12.24
CA PHE A 329 -10.15 -6.49 12.66
C PHE A 329 -10.94 -5.77 13.76
N TYR A 330 -10.28 -5.32 14.84
CA TYR A 330 -10.96 -4.56 15.90
C TYR A 330 -11.61 -3.28 15.35
N ARG A 331 -10.97 -2.61 14.39
CA ARG A 331 -11.53 -1.44 13.71
C ARG A 331 -12.80 -1.79 12.91
N LYS A 332 -12.76 -2.85 12.10
CA LYS A 332 -13.89 -3.29 11.26
C LYS A 332 -15.16 -3.55 12.09
N HIS A 333 -14.99 -4.08 13.31
CA HIS A 333 -16.07 -4.38 14.25
C HIS A 333 -16.36 -3.26 15.26
N GLY A 334 -15.81 -2.05 15.08
CA GLY A 334 -16.09 -0.90 15.94
C GLY A 334 -15.44 -0.93 17.33
N TYR A 335 -14.59 -1.91 17.65
CA TYR A 335 -13.88 -2.02 18.93
C TYR A 335 -12.64 -1.11 19.00
N TRP A 336 -12.83 0.20 18.85
CA TRP A 336 -11.75 1.19 18.79
C TRP A 336 -10.85 1.20 20.04
N MET A 337 -11.45 1.14 21.24
CA MET A 337 -10.70 1.13 22.50
C MET A 337 -9.73 -0.06 22.55
N LYS A 338 -10.19 -1.26 22.17
CA LYS A 338 -9.38 -2.49 22.16
C LYS A 338 -8.28 -2.40 21.09
N ALA A 339 -8.57 -1.82 19.92
CA ALA A 339 -7.59 -1.63 18.85
C ALA A 339 -6.42 -0.73 19.30
N VAL A 340 -6.75 0.38 19.94
CA VAL A 340 -5.80 1.39 20.42
C VAL A 340 -5.02 0.88 21.64
N GLN A 341 -5.68 0.17 22.56
CA GLN A 341 -5.01 -0.46 23.70
C GLN A 341 -4.03 -1.57 23.27
N TYR A 342 -4.43 -2.43 22.32
CA TYR A 342 -3.57 -3.48 21.78
C TYR A 342 -2.24 -2.95 21.22
N LEU A 343 -2.29 -1.75 20.64
CA LEU A 343 -1.14 -1.06 20.08
C LEU A 343 -0.11 -0.68 21.16
N LEU A 344 -0.57 -0.22 22.33
CA LEU A 344 0.29 0.06 23.49
C LEU A 344 0.82 -1.22 24.12
N ASP A 345 -0.06 -2.21 24.34
CA ASP A 345 0.28 -3.47 25.02
C ASP A 345 1.34 -4.27 24.26
N LYS A 346 1.30 -4.25 22.93
CA LYS A 346 2.26 -4.94 22.06
C LYS A 346 3.39 -4.05 21.55
N ARG A 347 3.40 -2.76 21.91
CA ARG A 347 4.39 -1.77 21.46
C ARG A 347 4.61 -1.84 19.94
N CYS A 348 3.52 -1.76 19.18
CA CYS A 348 3.56 -1.87 17.73
C CYS A 348 4.42 -0.75 17.11
N SER A 349 4.93 -0.95 15.90
CA SER A 349 5.68 0.09 15.20
C SER A 349 4.80 1.31 14.86
N PRO A 350 5.39 2.52 14.76
CA PRO A 350 4.65 3.72 14.35
C PRO A 350 4.02 3.62 12.95
N ASP A 351 4.61 2.84 12.05
CA ASP A 351 4.08 2.62 10.70
C ASP A 351 2.79 1.80 10.72
N VAL A 352 2.66 0.83 11.65
CA VAL A 352 1.41 0.08 11.85
C VAL A 352 0.28 1.01 12.31
N PHE A 353 0.55 1.98 13.17
CA PHE A 353 -0.44 3.01 13.54
C PHE A 353 -0.89 3.81 12.32
N VAL A 354 0.06 4.29 11.52
CA VAL A 354 -0.23 5.13 10.35
C VAL A 354 -1.04 4.37 9.30
N GLU A 355 -0.59 3.17 8.92
CA GLU A 355 -1.23 2.43 7.82
C GLU A 355 -2.50 1.68 8.25
N CYS A 356 -2.58 1.17 9.49
CA CYS A 356 -3.72 0.35 9.93
C CYS A 356 -4.80 1.14 10.70
N LEU A 357 -4.49 2.29 11.28
CA LEU A 357 -5.47 3.14 11.97
C LEU A 357 -5.68 4.47 11.22
N LEU A 358 -4.62 5.27 11.06
CA LEU A 358 -4.74 6.62 10.52
C LEU A 358 -5.26 6.62 9.07
N VAL A 359 -4.57 5.96 8.14
CA VAL A 359 -4.95 5.99 6.71
C VAL A 359 -6.40 5.50 6.48
N PRO A 360 -6.85 4.39 7.10
CA PRO A 360 -8.24 3.96 7.00
C PRO A 360 -9.24 4.95 7.60
N THR A 361 -8.97 5.51 8.79
CA THR A 361 -9.85 6.53 9.40
C THR A 361 -9.99 7.78 8.54
N LEU A 362 -8.94 8.16 7.81
CA LEU A 362 -9.01 9.28 6.87
C LEU A 362 -9.87 8.97 5.64
N LYS A 363 -9.89 7.70 5.19
CA LYS A 363 -10.74 7.27 4.07
C LYS A 363 -12.22 7.14 4.49
N THR A 364 -12.50 6.67 5.70
CA THR A 364 -13.87 6.49 6.21
C THR A 364 -14.45 7.74 6.87
N GLY A 365 -13.63 8.75 7.15
CA GLY A 365 -14.06 9.99 7.82
C GLY A 365 -14.23 9.85 9.34
N GLU A 366 -13.70 8.81 9.97
CA GLU A 366 -13.91 8.46 11.38
C GLU A 366 -12.81 8.99 12.32
N MET A 367 -12.14 10.09 11.96
CA MET A 367 -11.03 10.64 12.73
C MET A 367 -11.44 11.06 14.16
N ALA A 368 -12.65 11.58 14.34
CA ALA A 368 -13.18 11.96 15.65
C ALA A 368 -13.23 10.76 16.62
N LYS A 369 -13.73 9.61 16.15
CA LYS A 369 -13.77 8.38 16.95
C LYS A 369 -12.36 7.95 17.39
N LEU A 370 -11.36 8.05 16.51
CA LEU A 370 -9.98 7.74 16.87
C LEU A 370 -9.45 8.72 17.94
N GLN A 371 -9.69 10.01 17.76
CA GLN A 371 -9.26 11.06 18.69
C GLN A 371 -9.87 10.88 20.09
N ASP A 372 -11.17 10.62 20.18
CA ASP A 372 -11.87 10.41 21.45
C ASP A 372 -11.27 9.23 22.23
N GLN A 373 -10.93 8.14 21.53
CA GLN A 373 -10.38 6.93 22.14
C GLN A 373 -8.93 7.13 22.59
N LEU A 374 -8.14 7.93 21.87
CA LEU A 374 -6.79 8.31 22.30
C LEU A 374 -6.83 9.14 23.59
N ILE A 375 -7.76 10.10 23.70
CA ILE A 375 -7.96 10.92 24.90
C ILE A 375 -8.43 10.07 26.08
N LEU A 376 -9.37 9.14 25.84
CA LEU A 376 -9.92 8.27 26.89
C LEU A 376 -8.83 7.42 27.57
N ILE A 377 -7.85 6.94 26.81
CA ILE A 377 -6.76 6.11 27.34
C ILE A 377 -5.63 6.95 27.93
N ASP A 378 -5.29 8.08 27.30
CA ASP A 378 -4.28 9.01 27.79
C ASP A 378 -4.65 10.46 27.46
N THR A 379 -5.17 11.15 28.47
CA THR A 379 -5.58 12.56 28.38
C THR A 379 -4.41 13.51 28.09
N THR A 380 -3.16 13.10 28.40
CA THR A 380 -1.95 13.91 28.16
C THR A 380 -1.40 13.76 26.74
N LEU A 381 -1.80 12.67 26.05
CA LEU A 381 -1.33 12.18 24.76
C LEU A 381 0.15 11.79 24.68
N GLU A 382 0.88 11.77 25.81
CA GLU A 382 2.32 11.51 25.83
C GLU A 382 2.66 10.07 25.42
N LYS A 383 1.85 9.09 25.82
CA LYS A 383 2.03 7.68 25.39
C LYS A 383 1.89 7.52 23.88
N TRP A 384 1.16 8.42 23.23
CA TRP A 384 0.92 8.42 21.79
C TRP A 384 2.00 9.16 20.99
N ALA A 385 2.98 9.75 21.65
CA ALA A 385 3.94 10.63 21.01
C ALA A 385 4.69 10.05 19.80
N PRO A 386 5.25 8.82 19.83
CA PRO A 386 5.95 8.26 18.67
C PRO A 386 5.00 8.05 17.47
N TYR A 387 3.76 7.63 17.74
CA TYR A 387 2.72 7.38 16.75
C TYR A 387 2.20 8.66 16.10
N LEU A 388 1.93 9.69 16.92
CA LEU A 388 1.46 11.00 16.46
C LEU A 388 2.55 11.77 15.70
N LYS A 389 3.83 11.63 16.09
CA LYS A 389 4.97 12.16 15.32
C LYS A 389 5.06 11.47 13.95
N ALA A 390 4.92 10.14 13.88
CA ALA A 390 4.93 9.40 12.63
C ALA A 390 3.75 9.79 11.72
N ALA A 391 2.55 9.95 12.28
CA ALA A 391 1.38 10.46 11.58
C ALA A 391 1.62 11.85 10.98
N CYS A 392 2.17 12.79 11.78
CA CYS A 392 2.54 14.12 11.28
C CYS A 392 3.52 14.05 10.11
N ARG A 393 4.55 13.19 10.19
CA ARG A 393 5.54 12.99 9.11
C ARG A 393 4.89 12.42 7.85
N TYR A 394 4.01 11.44 7.98
CA TYR A 394 3.28 10.84 6.86
C TYR A 394 2.39 11.87 6.15
N LEU A 395 1.59 12.63 6.91
CA LEU A 395 0.69 13.65 6.36
C LEU A 395 1.46 14.76 5.65
N ASN A 396 2.59 15.21 6.20
CA ASN A 396 3.46 16.19 5.56
C ASN A 396 4.04 15.66 4.23
N LYS A 397 4.51 14.40 4.22
CA LYS A 397 5.05 13.75 3.01
C LYS A 397 3.99 13.63 1.89
N LYS A 398 2.73 13.33 2.25
CA LYS A 398 1.59 13.25 1.32
C LYS A 398 0.96 14.60 0.98
N LYS A 399 1.38 15.69 1.62
CA LYS A 399 0.85 17.05 1.51
C LYS A 399 -0.63 17.19 1.92
N TYR A 400 -1.11 16.37 2.86
CA TYR A 400 -2.45 16.50 3.45
C TYR A 400 -2.46 17.56 4.56
N MET A 401 -2.33 18.83 4.18
CA MET A 401 -2.08 19.94 5.10
C MET A 401 -3.26 20.22 6.06
N GLN A 402 -4.51 20.10 5.60
CA GLN A 402 -5.67 20.35 6.46
C GLN A 402 -5.79 19.32 7.58
N VAL A 403 -5.57 18.04 7.27
CA VAL A 403 -5.59 16.95 8.25
C VAL A 403 -4.40 17.08 9.20
N LEU A 404 -3.23 17.45 8.68
CA LEU A 404 -2.04 17.72 9.49
C LEU A 404 -2.30 18.84 10.50
N TYR A 405 -2.91 19.94 10.06
CA TYR A 405 -3.28 21.07 10.90
C TYR A 405 -4.25 20.65 12.01
N GLN A 406 -5.33 19.94 11.68
CA GLN A 406 -6.29 19.43 12.67
C GLN A 406 -5.63 18.48 13.69
N LEU A 407 -4.71 17.61 13.24
CA LEU A 407 -3.99 16.70 14.12
C LEU A 407 -3.03 17.46 15.06
N GLN A 408 -2.37 18.51 14.57
CA GLN A 408 -1.49 19.35 15.39
C GLN A 408 -2.26 20.12 16.46
N LEU A 409 -3.46 20.63 16.14
CA LEU A 409 -4.36 21.25 17.11
C LEU A 409 -4.83 20.25 18.18
N PHE A 410 -5.21 19.03 17.76
CA PHE A 410 -5.56 17.95 18.68
C PHE A 410 -4.43 17.63 19.68
N MET A 411 -3.18 17.63 19.20
CA MET A 411 -1.99 17.44 20.03
C MET A 411 -1.67 18.64 20.95
N LYS A 412 -2.35 19.78 20.78
CA LYS A 412 -2.00 21.09 21.34
C LYS A 412 -0.57 21.49 20.97
N ASP A 413 -0.14 21.14 19.77
CA ASP A 413 1.16 21.56 19.21
C ASP A 413 0.99 22.82 18.36
N TYR A 414 0.68 23.91 19.06
CA TYR A 414 0.34 25.20 18.46
C TYR A 414 1.46 25.77 17.57
N VAL A 415 2.73 25.53 17.92
CA VAL A 415 3.87 26.01 17.11
C VAL A 415 3.89 25.31 15.76
N ARG A 416 3.75 23.97 15.72
CA ARG A 416 3.68 23.25 14.44
C ARG A 416 2.41 23.60 13.66
N ALA A 417 1.27 23.78 14.35
CA ALA A 417 0.02 24.22 13.74
C ALA A 417 0.19 25.58 13.04
N ALA A 418 0.79 26.56 13.72
CA ALA A 418 1.08 27.88 13.14
C ALA A 418 2.00 27.78 11.92
N MET A 419 3.07 26.97 11.99
CA MET A 419 3.96 26.75 10.85
C MET A 419 3.27 26.06 9.67
N THR A 420 2.34 25.13 9.93
CA THR A 420 1.53 24.49 8.88
C THR A 420 0.58 25.50 8.22
N CYS A 421 -0.06 26.39 8.98
CA CYS A 421 -0.90 27.46 8.45
C CYS A 421 -0.10 28.43 7.56
N ILE A 422 1.09 28.83 8.01
CA ILE A 422 2.03 29.64 7.22
C ILE A 422 2.42 28.89 5.94
N SER A 423 2.84 27.63 6.06
CA SER A 423 3.21 26.81 4.91
C SER A 423 2.05 26.69 3.91
N TYR A 424 0.83 26.48 4.38
CA TYR A 424 -0.36 26.33 3.55
C TYR A 424 -0.70 27.62 2.78
N SER A 425 -0.62 28.78 3.42
CA SER A 425 -0.93 30.06 2.77
C SER A 425 0.03 30.37 1.60
N PHE A 426 1.31 29.98 1.73
CA PHE A 426 2.36 30.26 0.75
C PHE A 426 2.64 29.13 -0.26
N GLN A 427 2.37 27.85 0.06
CA GLN A 427 2.69 26.72 -0.84
C GLN A 427 1.73 26.56 -2.02
N HIS A 428 0.48 27.00 -1.92
CA HIS A 428 -0.50 26.88 -3.00
C HIS A 428 -0.43 28.06 -4.00
N GLY A 429 0.77 28.36 -4.50
CA GLY A 429 0.97 29.19 -5.69
C GLY A 429 0.27 30.54 -5.67
N ALA A 430 0.37 31.31 -4.58
CA ALA A 430 -0.10 32.70 -4.61
C ALA A 430 0.70 33.45 -5.70
N VAL A 431 -0.01 33.96 -6.71
CA VAL A 431 0.58 34.68 -7.85
C VAL A 431 0.49 36.19 -7.63
N SER A 432 -0.47 36.64 -6.82
CA SER A 432 -0.63 38.04 -6.42
C SER A 432 -0.80 38.26 -4.91
N TYR A 433 -0.52 39.47 -4.43
CA TYR A 433 -0.86 39.88 -3.05
C TYR A 433 -2.37 39.92 -2.79
N GLY A 434 -3.21 39.93 -3.84
CA GLY A 434 -4.67 39.75 -3.71
C GLY A 434 -5.04 38.34 -3.26
N ASP A 435 -4.38 37.31 -3.83
CA ASP A 435 -4.57 35.92 -3.39
C ASP A 435 -4.10 35.73 -1.94
N LEU A 436 -2.99 36.39 -1.58
CA LEU A 436 -2.47 36.36 -0.23
C LEU A 436 -3.40 37.06 0.78
N TYR A 437 -4.02 38.17 0.37
CA TYR A 437 -5.03 38.87 1.16
C TYR A 437 -6.27 38.01 1.42
N ASN A 438 -6.76 37.28 0.42
CA ASN A 438 -7.87 36.34 0.60
C ASN A 438 -7.54 35.18 1.56
N ARG A 439 -6.25 34.84 1.69
CA ARG A 439 -5.74 33.79 2.60
C ARG A 439 -5.24 34.34 3.93
N LEU A 440 -5.50 35.60 4.23
CA LEU A 440 -4.98 36.28 5.42
C LEU A 440 -5.59 35.73 6.72
N SER A 441 -6.78 35.13 6.66
CA SER A 441 -7.40 34.40 7.77
C SER A 441 -6.48 33.29 8.30
N TYR A 442 -5.86 32.49 7.43
CA TYR A 442 -4.93 31.43 7.86
C TYR A 442 -3.69 31.97 8.57
N ILE A 443 -3.21 33.15 8.17
CA ILE A 443 -2.06 33.81 8.81
C ILE A 443 -2.47 34.40 10.16
N GLN A 444 -3.70 34.90 10.28
CA GLN A 444 -4.26 35.34 11.56
C GLN A 444 -4.48 34.17 12.51
N ASP A 445 -5.00 33.04 12.03
CA ASP A 445 -5.11 31.81 12.82
C ASP A 445 -3.73 31.35 13.32
N ALA A 446 -2.70 31.41 12.46
CA ALA A 446 -1.33 31.10 12.86
C ALA A 446 -0.82 32.00 13.99
N LYS A 447 -1.15 33.30 13.95
CA LYS A 447 -0.84 34.24 15.02
C LYS A 447 -1.56 33.85 16.31
N GLN A 448 -2.87 33.61 16.26
CA GLN A 448 -3.67 33.21 17.41
C GLN A 448 -3.10 31.96 18.08
N HIS A 449 -2.71 30.94 17.29
CA HIS A 449 -2.09 29.72 17.86
C HIS A 449 -0.78 30.01 18.60
N LEU A 450 0.05 30.92 18.11
CA LEU A 450 1.28 31.31 18.81
C LEU A 450 1.00 32.14 20.07
N GLU A 451 -0.07 32.93 20.08
CA GLU A 451 -0.54 33.65 21.28
C GLU A 451 -1.09 32.66 22.32
N ASP A 452 -1.96 31.73 21.91
CA ASP A 452 -2.48 30.63 22.76
C ASP A 452 -1.33 29.80 23.36
N TYR A 453 -0.27 29.56 22.60
CA TYR A 453 0.94 28.90 23.08
C TYR A 453 1.63 29.67 24.21
N LEU A 454 1.74 31.00 24.06
CA LEU A 454 2.33 31.86 25.09
C LEU A 454 1.43 31.91 26.33
N GLU A 455 0.12 32.03 26.17
CA GLU A 455 -0.86 32.04 27.27
C GLU A 455 -0.85 30.74 28.07
N GLN A 456 -0.89 29.60 27.38
CA GLN A 456 -0.83 28.28 28.01
C GLN A 456 0.45 28.08 28.83
N LYS A 457 1.56 28.69 28.40
CA LYS A 457 2.83 28.63 29.13
C LYS A 457 2.97 29.68 30.22
N LEU A 458 2.40 30.86 30.05
CA LEU A 458 2.36 31.89 31.08
C LEU A 458 1.58 31.38 32.31
N TRP A 459 0.52 30.61 32.09
CA TRP A 459 -0.22 29.92 33.16
C TRP A 459 0.62 28.86 33.90
N LEU A 460 1.44 28.07 33.17
CA LEU A 460 2.35 27.08 33.78
C LEU A 460 3.47 27.71 34.60
N VAL A 461 3.92 28.92 34.25
CA VAL A 461 4.93 29.69 35.00
C VAL A 461 4.32 30.45 36.20
N GLY A 462 3.03 30.80 36.13
CA GLY A 462 2.28 31.46 37.20
C GLY A 462 1.94 30.58 38.41
N LEU A 463 1.95 29.26 38.25
CA LEU A 463 1.81 28.28 39.34
C LEU A 463 3.12 28.10 40.11
N LYS A 464 3.58 29.13 40.82
CA LYS A 464 4.55 28.98 41.92
C LYS A 464 3.84 28.38 43.14
N GLY A 465 3.57 27.08 43.08
CA GLY A 465 3.17 26.24 44.23
C GLY A 465 4.35 25.37 44.69
N PRO A 466 4.46 25.05 46.00
CA PRO A 466 5.65 24.45 46.60
C PRO A 466 5.69 22.93 46.37
N ALA A 467 5.98 22.49 45.14
CA ALA A 467 6.40 21.12 44.86
C ALA A 467 7.03 21.00 43.46
N GLY A 468 8.31 21.30 43.35
CA GLY A 468 9.29 20.53 42.57
C GLY A 468 9.01 20.09 41.12
N ARG A 469 8.09 20.70 40.35
CA ARG A 469 8.02 20.45 38.90
C ARG A 469 9.13 21.25 38.22
N ARG A 470 10.19 20.54 37.81
CA ARG A 470 11.30 21.08 37.02
C ARG A 470 10.75 21.88 35.85
N VAL A 471 11.18 23.14 35.73
CA VAL A 471 11.06 23.93 34.51
C VAL A 471 11.67 23.10 33.38
N PRO A 472 10.96 22.86 32.25
CA PRO A 472 11.54 22.14 31.12
C PRO A 472 12.81 22.86 30.67
N ASP A 473 13.93 22.13 30.57
CA ASP A 473 15.19 22.67 30.07
C ASP A 473 15.00 23.09 28.60
N TRP A 474 15.22 24.37 28.32
CA TRP A 474 14.97 25.01 27.03
C TRP A 474 16.18 24.95 26.09
N GLY A 475 17.32 24.43 26.58
CA GLY A 475 18.57 24.31 25.84
C GLY A 475 18.79 22.98 25.12
N GLY A 476 17.87 22.01 25.26
CA GLY A 476 18.01 20.67 24.70
C GLY A 476 17.61 20.57 23.23
N SER A 477 18.60 20.43 22.35
CA SER A 477 18.42 20.08 20.94
C SER A 477 17.57 18.81 20.77
N GLY A 478 16.58 18.92 19.87
CA GLY A 478 15.74 17.89 19.25
C GLY A 478 15.80 16.44 19.73
N GLY A 479 14.66 15.92 20.16
CA GLY A 479 14.42 14.46 20.15
C GLY A 479 13.02 14.05 20.62
N ASP A 480 12.73 14.22 21.90
CA ASP A 480 11.76 13.31 22.54
C ASP A 480 10.41 13.91 22.94
N THR A 481 10.26 15.23 23.03
CA THR A 481 8.97 15.83 23.41
C THR A 481 7.93 15.74 22.30
N LEU A 482 6.68 15.42 22.66
CA LEU A 482 5.54 15.34 21.75
C LEU A 482 5.31 16.65 21.00
N ARG A 483 5.29 17.75 21.76
CA ARG A 483 5.02 19.12 21.31
C ARG A 483 6.32 19.83 20.99
N LEU A 484 6.31 20.69 19.96
CA LEU A 484 7.46 21.54 19.69
C LEU A 484 7.56 22.64 20.76
N LEU A 485 8.67 22.62 21.51
CA LEU A 485 8.97 23.66 22.47
C LEU A 485 9.90 24.68 21.81
N GLN A 486 9.53 25.96 21.88
CA GLN A 486 10.33 27.10 21.43
C GLN A 486 10.39 28.12 22.57
N PRO A 487 11.54 28.79 22.77
CA PRO A 487 11.65 29.82 23.79
C PRO A 487 10.70 30.99 23.47
N PRO A 488 10.12 31.65 24.49
CA PRO A 488 9.10 32.68 24.30
C PRO A 488 9.61 33.89 23.50
N LYS A 489 10.92 34.17 23.54
CA LYS A 489 11.54 35.23 22.72
C LYS A 489 11.42 34.92 21.21
N GLU A 490 11.68 33.69 20.81
CA GLU A 490 11.57 33.27 19.40
C GLU A 490 10.10 33.25 18.95
N VAL A 491 9.18 32.80 19.81
CA VAL A 491 7.74 32.84 19.51
C VAL A 491 7.23 34.27 19.32
N ASN A 492 7.64 35.21 20.18
CA ASN A 492 7.32 36.63 20.00
C ASN A 492 7.89 37.19 18.69
N ARG A 493 9.11 36.80 18.32
CA ARG A 493 9.70 37.18 17.03
C ARG A 493 8.90 36.65 15.84
N TYR A 494 8.38 35.42 15.91
CA TYR A 494 7.47 34.87 14.90
C TYR A 494 6.14 35.63 14.85
N ILE A 495 5.55 35.99 15.99
CA ILE A 495 4.32 36.80 16.06
C ILE A 495 4.55 38.18 15.44
N ASN A 496 5.67 38.83 15.72
CA ASN A 496 6.06 40.11 15.12
C ASN A 496 6.20 39.98 13.60
N THR A 497 6.89 38.94 13.13
CA THR A 497 7.06 38.65 11.70
C THR A 497 5.72 38.44 11.00
N ILE A 498 4.81 37.67 11.61
CA ILE A 498 3.46 37.45 11.10
C ILE A 498 2.67 38.77 11.05
N SER A 499 2.74 39.57 12.12
CA SER A 499 2.03 40.85 12.19
C SER A 499 2.53 41.83 11.13
N LEU A 500 3.84 41.92 10.91
CA LEU A 500 4.43 42.71 9.83
C LEU A 500 4.01 42.18 8.46
N GLN A 501 4.00 40.86 8.24
CA GLN A 501 3.59 40.28 6.96
C GLN A 501 2.11 40.55 6.66
N VAL A 502 1.24 40.50 7.67
CA VAL A 502 -0.18 40.88 7.56
C VAL A 502 -0.30 42.34 7.12
N GLU A 503 0.45 43.24 7.75
CA GLU A 503 0.43 44.66 7.42
C GLU A 503 0.93 44.94 5.99
N VAL A 504 2.06 44.34 5.61
CA VAL A 504 2.61 44.40 4.24
C VAL A 504 1.58 43.92 3.22
N THR A 505 0.91 42.80 3.49
CA THR A 505 -0.08 42.22 2.58
C THR A 505 -1.29 43.14 2.42
N LYS A 506 -1.79 43.74 3.52
CA LYS A 506 -2.88 44.71 3.48
C LYS A 506 -2.51 45.97 2.70
N PHE A 507 -1.32 46.51 2.95
CA PHE A 507 -0.81 47.71 2.29
C PHE A 507 -0.68 47.52 0.78
N LEU A 508 -0.03 46.42 0.36
CA LEU A 508 0.17 46.11 -1.06
C LEU A 508 -1.15 45.77 -1.78
N HIS A 509 -2.11 45.13 -1.10
CA HIS A 509 -3.43 44.87 -1.65
C HIS A 509 -4.23 46.18 -1.86
N GLN A 510 -4.20 47.10 -0.89
CA GLN A 510 -4.85 48.40 -1.03
C GLN A 510 -4.28 49.22 -2.19
N TYR A 511 -2.97 49.17 -2.41
CA TYR A 511 -2.34 49.80 -3.57
C TYR A 511 -2.81 49.20 -4.90
N TYR A 512 -2.86 47.87 -5.00
CA TYR A 512 -3.29 47.18 -6.20
C TYR A 512 -4.76 47.51 -6.57
N ASN A 513 -5.64 47.60 -5.58
CA ASN A 513 -7.05 47.95 -5.79
C ASN A 513 -7.25 49.45 -6.11
N ALA A 514 -6.32 50.33 -5.75
CA ALA A 514 -6.41 51.77 -5.96
C ALA A 514 -6.10 52.21 -7.42
N GLY A 515 -5.97 51.26 -8.36
CA GLY A 515 -5.88 51.54 -9.79
C GLY A 515 -4.49 51.96 -10.30
N ALA A 516 -3.44 51.79 -9.50
CA ALA A 516 -2.08 52.03 -9.97
C ALA A 516 -1.63 50.87 -10.87
N ALA A 517 -1.31 51.20 -12.13
CA ALA A 517 -1.04 50.26 -13.21
C ALA A 517 -0.19 49.06 -12.78
N ALA A 518 -0.69 47.87 -13.09
CA ALA A 518 -0.03 46.57 -12.98
C ALA A 518 1.28 46.44 -13.82
N GLY A 519 1.90 47.55 -14.23
CA GLY A 519 3.05 47.60 -15.13
C GLY A 519 4.36 48.19 -14.57
N GLU A 520 4.39 48.81 -13.39
CA GLU A 520 5.62 49.46 -12.88
C GLU A 520 6.47 48.63 -11.90
N LEU A 521 5.91 47.57 -11.33
CA LEU A 521 6.66 46.65 -10.46
C LEU A 521 7.01 45.41 -11.30
N MET A 522 8.23 45.34 -11.84
CA MET A 522 8.75 44.13 -12.49
C MET A 522 8.76 42.99 -11.46
N PHE A 523 7.76 42.11 -11.52
CA PHE A 523 7.71 40.90 -10.70
C PHE A 523 8.52 39.79 -11.36
N PRO A 524 9.39 39.08 -10.64
CA PRO A 524 9.87 37.79 -11.11
C PRO A 524 8.66 36.83 -11.22
N PRO A 525 8.41 36.21 -12.39
CA PRO A 525 7.29 35.29 -12.52
C PRO A 525 7.53 34.07 -11.62
N GLY A 526 6.59 33.80 -10.70
CA GLY A 526 6.45 32.50 -10.04
C GLY A 526 6.59 32.44 -8.52
N LYS A 527 7.12 33.47 -7.82
CA LYS A 527 7.14 33.53 -6.35
C LYS A 527 7.05 34.96 -5.82
N ILE A 528 6.00 35.26 -5.07
CA ILE A 528 5.85 36.55 -4.38
C ILE A 528 6.87 36.65 -3.23
N PRO A 529 7.62 37.75 -3.10
CA PRO A 529 8.49 37.99 -1.95
C PRO A 529 7.71 38.11 -0.63
N THR A 530 8.19 37.45 0.42
CA THR A 530 7.56 37.50 1.76
C THR A 530 8.62 37.63 2.84
N LEU A 531 8.21 38.09 4.03
CA LEU A 531 9.08 38.24 5.19
C LEU A 531 9.57 36.91 5.77
N PHE A 532 9.02 35.79 5.31
CA PHE A 532 9.46 34.44 5.67
C PHE A 532 10.64 33.92 4.81
N GLY A 533 11.09 34.71 3.82
CA GLY A 533 12.22 34.36 2.96
C GLY A 533 13.59 34.76 3.50
N ASN A 534 14.62 34.60 2.66
CA ASN A 534 15.98 35.04 2.96
C ASN A 534 16.09 36.57 3.03
N ASN A 535 17.19 37.10 3.58
CA ASN A 535 17.39 38.55 3.70
C ASN A 535 17.23 39.30 2.37
N ASN A 536 17.66 38.73 1.24
CA ASN A 536 17.45 39.33 -0.07
C ASN A 536 15.96 39.48 -0.42
N VAL A 537 15.16 38.44 -0.15
CA VAL A 537 13.70 38.47 -0.37
C VAL A 537 13.04 39.50 0.55
N LYS A 538 13.54 39.65 1.79
CA LYS A 538 13.06 40.69 2.71
C LYS A 538 13.39 42.10 2.21
N VAL A 539 14.58 42.29 1.64
CA VAL A 539 14.96 43.57 0.99
C VAL A 539 14.03 43.85 -0.20
N ASP A 540 13.68 42.84 -0.99
CA ASP A 540 12.71 42.98 -2.09
C ASP A 540 11.33 43.41 -1.57
N VAL A 541 10.86 42.83 -0.45
CA VAL A 541 9.61 43.25 0.20
C VAL A 541 9.70 44.71 0.66
N VAL A 542 10.81 45.13 1.27
CA VAL A 542 11.00 46.53 1.68
C VAL A 542 10.97 47.47 0.46
N ASN A 543 11.65 47.09 -0.63
CA ASN A 543 11.62 47.85 -1.87
C ASN A 543 10.20 47.98 -2.42
N MET A 544 9.41 46.89 -2.38
CA MET A 544 8.00 46.90 -2.81
C MET A 544 7.15 47.84 -1.97
N VAL A 545 7.27 47.77 -0.63
CA VAL A 545 6.48 48.59 0.29
C VAL A 545 6.82 50.08 0.14
N MET A 546 8.09 50.44 -0.06
CA MET A 546 8.48 51.85 -0.24
C MET A 546 8.03 52.44 -1.58
N VAL A 547 7.89 51.62 -2.63
CA VAL A 547 7.49 52.08 -3.99
C VAL A 547 5.98 52.04 -4.20
N ALA A 548 5.26 51.18 -3.48
CA ALA A 548 3.80 51.02 -3.59
C ALA A 548 2.97 52.10 -2.87
N GLY A 549 3.58 53.10 -2.23
CA GLY A 549 2.83 54.21 -1.60
C GLY A 549 2.45 55.31 -2.59
N LYS A 550 1.41 56.10 -2.30
CA LYS A 550 1.20 57.40 -2.97
C LYS A 550 2.32 58.37 -2.60
N ASN A 551 2.74 58.33 -1.34
CA ASN A 551 3.95 58.96 -0.82
C ASN A 551 4.85 57.90 -0.20
N ILE A 552 6.15 58.16 -0.12
CA ILE A 552 7.11 57.25 0.53
C ILE A 552 6.80 57.10 2.02
N ASN A 553 6.34 58.17 2.66
CA ASN A 553 6.05 58.20 4.09
C ASN A 553 5.07 57.09 4.51
N ASP A 554 4.11 56.76 3.66
CA ASP A 554 3.08 55.74 3.94
C ASP A 554 3.70 54.33 4.06
N GLY A 555 4.70 54.02 3.21
CA GLY A 555 5.42 52.75 3.24
C GLY A 555 6.66 52.75 4.14
N PHE A 556 7.22 53.93 4.44
CA PHE A 556 8.47 54.07 5.20
C PHE A 556 8.34 53.53 6.62
N GLY A 557 7.23 53.76 7.31
CA GLY A 557 7.02 53.25 8.67
C GLY A 557 6.97 51.73 8.77
N ILE A 558 6.43 51.05 7.74
CA ILE A 558 6.43 49.58 7.65
C ILE A 558 7.84 49.09 7.32
N ALA A 559 8.48 49.68 6.32
CA ALA A 559 9.84 49.35 5.90
C ALA A 559 10.86 49.52 7.02
N PHE A 560 10.79 50.62 7.78
CA PHE A 560 11.64 50.89 8.93
C PHE A 560 11.54 49.81 10.00
N ARG A 561 10.31 49.39 10.35
CA ARG A 561 10.09 48.28 11.30
C ARG A 561 10.66 46.95 10.79
N ILE A 562 10.53 46.66 9.50
CA ILE A 562 11.14 45.46 8.89
C ILE A 562 12.67 45.52 8.98
N ILE A 563 13.28 46.66 8.67
CA ILE A 563 14.74 46.85 8.74
C ILE A 563 15.24 46.62 10.18
N GLN A 564 14.55 47.18 11.18
CA GLN A 564 14.91 47.01 12.60
C GLN A 564 14.72 45.57 13.09
N GLU A 565 13.55 44.96 12.83
CA GLU A 565 13.20 43.63 13.34
C GLU A 565 14.13 42.53 12.76
N PHE A 566 14.53 42.68 11.49
CA PHE A 566 15.40 41.71 10.82
C PHE A 566 16.88 42.13 10.78
N GLN A 567 17.23 43.28 11.36
CA GLN A 567 18.60 43.83 11.36
C GLN A 567 19.19 43.87 9.95
N LEU A 568 18.42 44.36 8.98
CA LEU A 568 18.86 44.50 7.59
C LEU A 568 19.85 45.67 7.46
N ASN A 569 20.76 45.59 6.49
CA ASN A 569 21.66 46.70 6.18
C ASN A 569 20.86 47.88 5.60
N ALA A 570 20.56 48.87 6.44
CA ALA A 570 19.75 50.03 6.08
C ALA A 570 20.33 50.80 4.88
N THR A 571 21.66 51.01 4.83
CA THR A 571 22.34 51.71 3.74
C THR A 571 22.12 51.02 2.40
N LEU A 572 22.23 49.69 2.36
CA LEU A 572 22.01 48.93 1.14
C LEU A 572 20.55 48.98 0.68
N VAL A 573 19.59 48.85 1.61
CA VAL A 573 18.16 48.91 1.31
C VAL A 573 17.77 50.30 0.79
N TYR A 574 18.16 51.35 1.48
CA TYR A 574 17.86 52.72 1.05
C TYR A 574 18.52 53.04 -0.29
N THR A 575 19.74 52.55 -0.53
CA THR A 575 20.43 52.71 -1.81
C THR A 575 19.67 52.02 -2.96
N THR A 576 19.12 50.82 -2.75
CA THR A 576 18.34 50.13 -3.77
C THR A 576 17.02 50.84 -4.07
N VAL A 577 16.30 51.30 -3.03
CA VAL A 577 15.05 52.05 -3.18
C VAL A 577 15.29 53.37 -3.90
N ALA A 578 16.30 54.13 -3.46
CA ALA A 578 16.61 55.44 -4.03
C ALA A 578 17.00 55.31 -5.51
N ARG A 579 17.80 54.29 -5.87
CA ARG A 579 18.10 53.95 -7.27
C ARG A 579 16.86 53.63 -8.08
N GLN A 580 15.92 52.85 -7.53
CA GLN A 580 14.69 52.47 -8.22
C GLN A 580 13.76 53.66 -8.45
N LEU A 581 13.62 54.55 -7.47
CA LEU A 581 12.85 55.79 -7.59
C LEU A 581 13.45 56.77 -8.60
N SER A 582 14.79 56.89 -8.62
CA SER A 582 15.49 57.68 -9.64
C SER A 582 15.24 57.14 -11.05
N LYS A 583 15.26 55.81 -11.25
CA LYS A 583 14.92 55.19 -12.55
C LYS A 583 13.48 55.46 -12.98
N GLN A 584 12.54 55.54 -12.03
CA GLN A 584 11.13 55.89 -12.29
C GLN A 584 10.90 57.41 -12.40
N LYS A 585 11.95 58.23 -12.36
CA LYS A 585 11.90 59.71 -12.42
C LYS A 585 11.03 60.38 -11.33
N LYS A 586 10.83 59.70 -10.18
CA LYS A 586 10.04 60.18 -9.04
C LYS A 586 10.91 60.97 -8.04
N PHE A 587 11.40 62.15 -8.45
CA PHE A 587 12.38 62.93 -7.65
C PHE A 587 11.83 63.54 -6.35
N ILE A 588 10.53 63.86 -6.31
CA ILE A 588 9.86 64.34 -5.10
C ILE A 588 9.92 63.24 -4.02
N SER A 589 9.64 62.01 -4.42
CA SER A 589 9.73 60.83 -3.58
C SER A 589 11.18 60.63 -3.10
N VAL A 590 12.19 60.75 -3.95
CA VAL A 590 13.61 60.67 -3.51
C VAL A 590 13.94 61.70 -2.41
N LYS A 591 13.47 62.95 -2.54
CA LYS A 591 13.67 63.98 -1.50
C LYS A 591 12.94 63.63 -0.19
N GLN A 592 11.73 63.08 -0.27
CA GLN A 592 11.00 62.59 0.91
C GLN A 592 11.74 61.43 1.59
N LEU A 593 12.24 60.45 0.82
CA LEU A 593 13.04 59.34 1.36
C LEU A 593 14.27 59.85 2.12
N LEU A 594 14.99 60.82 1.55
CA LEU A 594 16.16 61.41 2.21
C LEU A 594 15.78 62.14 3.51
N GLY A 595 14.63 62.82 3.54
CA GLY A 595 14.08 63.38 4.78
C GLY A 595 13.80 62.30 5.83
N CYS A 596 13.10 61.24 5.44
CA CYS A 596 12.80 60.12 6.34
C CYS A 596 14.05 59.39 6.84
N ILE A 597 15.08 59.22 6.00
CA ILE A 597 16.36 58.61 6.41
C ILE A 597 17.02 59.47 7.48
N GLN A 598 17.03 60.80 7.31
CA GLN A 598 17.62 61.73 8.27
C GLN A 598 16.87 61.72 9.61
N GLU A 599 15.54 61.63 9.59
CA GLU A 599 14.71 61.51 10.80
C GLU A 599 14.85 60.13 11.48
N SER A 600 15.12 59.08 10.70
CA SER A 600 15.18 57.70 11.20
C SER A 600 16.41 57.38 12.06
N GLY A 601 17.49 58.15 11.91
CA GLY A 601 18.75 57.97 12.65
C GLY A 601 19.50 56.65 12.39
N LEU A 602 19.06 55.83 11.43
CA LEU A 602 19.69 54.53 11.12
C LEU A 602 20.93 54.63 10.22
N CYS A 603 21.17 55.79 9.62
CA CYS A 603 22.30 56.02 8.72
C CYS A 603 23.17 57.16 9.25
N ASP A 604 24.48 56.94 9.19
CA ASP A 604 25.49 57.98 9.39
C ASP A 604 25.63 58.87 8.15
N ASP A 605 26.35 59.97 8.32
CA ASP A 605 26.53 60.97 7.26
C ASP A 605 27.20 60.40 5.99
N GLN A 606 28.03 59.35 6.13
CA GLN A 606 28.65 58.68 4.99
C GLN A 606 27.66 57.79 4.23
N SER A 607 26.83 57.01 4.94
CA SER A 607 25.76 56.22 4.33
C SER A 607 24.72 57.11 3.64
N TYR A 608 24.41 58.27 4.22
CA TYR A 608 23.52 59.26 3.62
C TYR A 608 24.06 59.76 2.27
N ASP A 609 25.34 60.10 2.22
CA ASP A 609 26.03 60.51 0.99
C ASP A 609 26.10 59.37 -0.05
N GLU A 610 26.21 58.12 0.38
CA GLU A 610 26.23 56.94 -0.50
C GLU A 610 24.88 56.75 -1.22
N VAL A 611 23.76 56.89 -0.49
CA VAL A 611 22.40 56.84 -1.04
C VAL A 611 22.21 57.95 -2.07
N ILE A 612 22.61 59.18 -1.76
CA ILE A 612 22.56 60.31 -2.70
C ILE A 612 23.44 60.04 -3.94
N GLY A 613 24.66 59.53 -3.73
CA GLY A 613 25.58 59.17 -4.80
C GLY A 613 25.01 58.11 -5.74
N ALA A 614 24.21 57.16 -5.23
CA ALA A 614 23.55 56.17 -6.05
C ALA A 614 22.43 56.75 -6.93
N CYS A 615 21.66 57.71 -6.44
CA CYS A 615 20.70 58.46 -7.25
C CYS A 615 21.41 59.22 -8.36
N ILE A 616 22.48 59.93 -8.01
CA ILE A 616 23.24 60.77 -8.95
C ILE A 616 23.87 59.94 -10.06
N ARG A 617 24.39 58.73 -9.77
CA ARG A 617 24.89 57.82 -10.80
C ARG A 617 23.84 57.42 -11.84
N VAL A 618 22.57 57.30 -11.44
CA VAL A 618 21.47 57.00 -12.39
C VAL A 618 21.11 58.24 -13.21
N MET A 619 21.11 59.42 -12.59
CA MET A 619 20.74 60.69 -13.22
C MET A 619 21.85 61.30 -14.08
N ALA A 620 23.11 60.87 -13.90
CA ALA A 620 24.27 61.42 -14.61
C ALA A 620 24.21 61.16 -16.12
N ASP A 621 23.50 60.12 -16.54
CA ASP A 621 23.39 59.73 -17.96
C ASP A 621 22.32 60.55 -18.73
N ASP A 622 21.40 61.23 -18.04
CA ASP A 622 20.23 61.88 -18.66
C ASP A 622 20.30 63.42 -18.51
N ALA A 623 20.57 64.13 -19.61
CA ALA A 623 20.83 65.59 -19.61
C ALA A 623 19.63 66.43 -19.12
N THR A 624 18.40 65.92 -19.22
CA THR A 624 17.19 66.57 -18.72
C THR A 624 17.12 66.65 -17.20
N GLU A 625 17.89 65.81 -16.49
CA GLU A 625 17.81 65.62 -15.04
C GLU A 625 18.92 66.37 -14.28
N ALA A 626 19.76 67.12 -15.00
CA ALA A 626 20.92 67.82 -14.46
C ALA A 626 20.60 68.90 -13.40
N LYS A 627 19.37 69.44 -13.38
CA LYS A 627 18.89 70.39 -12.36
C LYS A 627 18.52 69.68 -11.05
N GLU A 628 17.81 68.56 -11.15
CA GLU A 628 17.44 67.76 -9.99
C GLU A 628 18.68 67.10 -9.37
N ALA A 629 19.61 66.61 -10.20
CA ALA A 629 20.89 66.07 -9.75
C ALA A 629 21.69 67.12 -8.95
N GLU A 630 21.71 68.38 -9.41
CA GLU A 630 22.37 69.47 -8.68
C GLU A 630 21.68 69.80 -7.35
N SER A 631 20.35 69.68 -7.27
CA SER A 631 19.61 69.84 -6.02
C SER A 631 19.99 68.76 -5.00
N LEU A 632 20.22 67.52 -5.45
CA LEU A 632 20.66 66.41 -4.60
C LEU A 632 22.15 66.53 -4.21
N ILE A 633 23.03 66.98 -5.11
CA ILE A 633 24.46 67.22 -4.80
C ILE A 633 24.62 68.24 -3.67
N LYS A 634 23.73 69.24 -3.57
CA LYS A 634 23.77 70.23 -2.49
C LYS A 634 23.54 69.62 -1.11
N LEU A 635 22.79 68.51 -1.03
CA LEU A 635 22.47 67.78 0.20
C LEU A 635 23.62 66.87 0.68
N ILE A 636 24.64 66.62 -0.14
CA ILE A 636 25.83 65.84 0.24
C ILE A 636 26.63 66.60 1.29
N LYS A 637 26.97 65.92 2.39
CA LYS A 637 27.71 66.46 3.54
C LYS A 637 29.22 66.42 3.32
N SER A 638 29.76 65.30 2.82
CA SER A 638 31.20 65.16 2.55
C SER A 638 31.62 65.96 1.31
N GLN A 639 32.60 66.84 1.48
CA GLN A 639 33.14 67.63 0.37
C GLN A 639 33.79 66.75 -0.71
N ALA A 640 34.42 65.64 -0.34
CA ALA A 640 35.02 64.69 -1.30
C ALA A 640 33.94 63.99 -2.15
N ASN A 641 32.85 63.52 -1.53
CA ASN A 641 31.72 62.92 -2.25
C ASN A 641 31.01 63.94 -3.15
N LYS A 642 30.94 65.20 -2.69
CA LYS A 642 30.37 66.32 -3.44
C LYS A 642 31.17 66.65 -4.69
N ILE A 643 32.50 66.67 -4.59
CA ILE A 643 33.41 66.82 -5.75
C ILE A 643 33.21 65.67 -6.72
N ASN A 644 33.23 64.41 -6.24
CA ASN A 644 33.01 63.23 -7.08
C ASN A 644 31.66 63.27 -7.81
N ALA A 645 30.60 63.69 -7.12
CA ALA A 645 29.27 63.82 -7.70
C ALA A 645 29.19 64.92 -8.79
N TYR A 646 29.83 66.08 -8.58
CA TYR A 646 29.91 67.12 -9.62
C TYR A 646 30.73 66.68 -10.84
N ILE A 647 31.77 65.86 -10.65
CA ILE A 647 32.53 65.25 -11.74
C ILE A 647 31.64 64.30 -12.54
N LEU A 648 30.87 63.43 -11.87
CA LEU A 648 29.94 62.50 -12.51
C LEU A 648 28.87 63.20 -13.35
N CYS A 649 28.32 64.33 -12.87
CA CYS A 649 27.34 65.13 -13.63
C CYS A 649 27.97 66.06 -14.70
N GLY A 650 29.27 65.98 -14.96
CA GLY A 650 29.95 66.81 -15.98
C GLY A 650 30.10 68.31 -15.63
N LYS A 651 29.75 68.73 -14.42
CA LYS A 651 29.83 70.13 -13.93
C LYS A 651 31.20 70.43 -13.32
N LEU A 652 32.24 70.33 -14.14
CA LEU A 652 33.64 70.35 -13.71
C LEU A 652 34.10 71.68 -13.10
N LYS A 653 33.52 72.82 -13.52
CA LYS A 653 33.83 74.13 -12.93
C LYS A 653 33.40 74.23 -11.46
N SER A 654 32.22 73.69 -11.12
CA SER A 654 31.72 73.65 -9.74
C SER A 654 32.53 72.69 -8.87
N ALA A 655 32.92 71.53 -9.42
CA ALA A 655 33.84 70.61 -8.77
C ALA A 655 35.19 71.28 -8.45
N TYR A 656 35.75 72.02 -9.41
CA TYR A 656 37.02 72.73 -9.26
C TYR A 656 36.98 73.79 -8.16
N LEU A 657 35.91 74.58 -8.08
CA LEU A 657 35.77 75.61 -7.04
C LEU A 657 35.80 75.03 -5.63
N ILE A 658 35.17 73.87 -5.41
CA ILE A 658 35.18 73.20 -4.10
C ILE A 658 36.55 72.57 -3.82
N ALA A 659 37.14 71.90 -4.81
CA ALA A 659 38.45 71.26 -4.66
C ALA A 659 39.57 72.25 -4.35
N VAL A 660 39.55 73.45 -4.97
CA VAL A 660 40.50 74.52 -4.69
C VAL A 660 40.28 75.13 -3.31
N LYS A 661 39.03 75.37 -2.92
CA LYS A 661 38.69 75.94 -1.61
C LYS A 661 39.17 75.04 -0.47
N GLU A 662 39.08 73.72 -0.64
CA GLU A 662 39.52 72.70 0.31
C GLU A 662 40.99 72.28 0.11
N GLU A 663 41.71 72.91 -0.82
CA GLU A 663 43.12 72.65 -1.13
C GLU A 663 43.46 71.19 -1.51
N ARG A 664 42.50 70.43 -2.06
CA ARG A 664 42.68 69.02 -2.42
C ARG A 664 43.36 68.83 -3.77
N VAL A 665 44.68 68.61 -3.75
CA VAL A 665 45.51 68.49 -4.96
C VAL A 665 45.13 67.31 -5.85
N GLU A 666 44.88 66.14 -5.25
CA GLU A 666 44.52 64.91 -5.97
C GLU A 666 43.19 65.05 -6.73
N ASP A 667 42.20 65.69 -6.11
CA ASP A 667 40.89 65.94 -6.73
C ASP A 667 41.00 66.93 -7.89
N VAL A 668 41.84 67.97 -7.80
CA VAL A 668 42.10 68.90 -8.91
C VAL A 668 42.77 68.19 -10.10
N GLN A 669 43.69 67.26 -9.86
CA GLN A 669 44.27 66.42 -10.91
C GLN A 669 43.20 65.54 -11.58
N ARG A 670 42.30 64.94 -10.78
CA ARG A 670 41.17 64.14 -11.26
C ARG A 670 40.21 64.96 -12.12
N ILE A 671 39.92 66.20 -11.72
CA ILE A 671 39.08 67.15 -12.47
C ILE A 671 39.77 67.57 -13.78
N SER A 672 41.08 67.84 -13.78
CA SER A 672 41.84 68.15 -15.01
C SER A 672 41.76 66.99 -16.02
N GLY A 673 41.95 65.75 -15.55
CA GLY A 673 41.80 64.55 -16.38
C GLY A 673 40.38 64.34 -16.89
N ALA A 674 39.35 64.61 -16.08
CA ALA A 674 37.95 64.57 -16.50
C ALA A 674 37.63 65.67 -17.52
N ALA A 675 38.17 66.88 -17.36
CA ALA A 675 38.00 68.01 -18.29
C ALA A 675 38.63 67.75 -19.65
N LEU A 676 39.76 67.05 -19.69
CA LEU A 676 40.38 66.59 -20.92
C LEU A 676 39.47 65.59 -21.67
N ARG A 677 38.91 64.61 -20.96
CA ARG A 677 38.01 63.61 -21.54
C ARG A 677 36.66 64.19 -21.98
N ALA A 678 36.14 65.17 -21.25
CA ALA A 678 34.87 65.84 -21.55
C ALA A 678 35.01 66.99 -22.57
N GLY A 679 36.21 67.25 -23.11
CA GLY A 679 36.44 68.31 -24.10
C GLY A 679 36.27 69.73 -23.57
N GLN A 680 36.54 69.99 -22.29
CA GLN A 680 36.41 71.31 -21.65
C GLN A 680 37.79 71.97 -21.42
N PRO A 681 38.43 72.59 -22.43
CA PRO A 681 39.80 73.10 -22.33
C PRO A 681 39.93 74.26 -21.33
N ALA A 682 38.88 75.06 -21.17
CA ALA A 682 38.87 76.18 -20.22
C ALA A 682 39.05 75.70 -18.76
N VAL A 683 38.36 74.62 -18.36
CA VAL A 683 38.47 74.07 -17.01
C VAL A 683 39.82 73.40 -16.80
N LYS A 684 40.32 72.67 -17.82
CA LYS A 684 41.65 72.05 -17.80
C LYS A 684 42.77 73.09 -17.59
N ASN A 685 42.76 74.17 -18.37
CA ASN A 685 43.76 75.23 -18.28
C ASN A 685 43.77 75.90 -16.90
N ILE A 686 42.61 76.05 -16.26
CA ILE A 686 42.51 76.61 -14.92
C ILE A 686 43.06 75.62 -13.87
N CYS A 687 42.76 74.32 -14.00
CA CYS A 687 43.32 73.28 -13.13
C CYS A 687 44.85 73.19 -13.25
N ASP A 688 45.38 73.19 -14.48
CA ASP A 688 46.82 73.06 -14.74
C ASP A 688 47.59 74.28 -14.21
N LYS A 689 47.05 75.49 -14.37
CA LYS A 689 47.61 76.71 -13.77
C LYS A 689 47.67 76.62 -12.24
N TRP A 690 46.63 76.11 -11.60
CA TRP A 690 46.59 75.95 -10.15
C TRP A 690 47.57 74.88 -9.66
N LEU A 691 47.66 73.75 -10.35
CA LEU A 691 48.61 72.68 -10.04
C LEU A 691 50.06 73.17 -10.19
N GLN A 692 50.37 73.93 -11.26
CA GLN A 692 51.70 74.52 -11.48
C GLN A 692 52.09 75.53 -10.40
N GLN A 693 51.14 76.25 -9.81
CA GLN A 693 51.41 77.19 -8.72
C GLN A 693 51.78 76.48 -7.40
N ARG A 694 51.32 75.25 -7.16
CA ARG A 694 51.63 74.47 -5.95
C ARG A 694 52.77 73.46 -6.11
N LEU A 695 53.05 72.99 -7.32
CA LEU A 695 54.18 72.09 -7.62
C LEU A 695 55.53 72.82 -7.70
N LYS A 696 55.55 74.16 -7.65
CA LYS A 696 56.79 74.89 -7.43
C LYS A 696 57.24 74.69 -5.98
N PRO A 697 58.43 74.10 -5.71
CA PRO A 697 58.93 74.00 -4.35
C PRO A 697 59.00 75.41 -3.76
N LYS A 698 58.42 75.60 -2.56
CA LYS A 698 58.65 76.80 -1.76
C LYS A 698 60.16 76.88 -1.54
N LYS A 699 60.80 77.87 -2.17
CA LYS A 699 62.18 78.24 -1.86
C LYS A 699 62.28 78.78 -0.43
#